data_AF-A0A3E4LJK4-F1
#
_entry.id   AF-A0A3E4LJK4-F1
#
_cell.length_a   1.000
_cell.length_b   1.000
_cell.length_c   1.000
_cell.angle_alpha   90.00
_cell.angle_beta   90.00
_cell.angle_gamma   90.00
#
_symmetry.space_group_name_H-M   'P 1'
#
loop_
_entity.id
_entity.type
_entity.pdbx_description
1 polymer ?
#
loop_
_entity_poly.entity_id
_entity_poly.type
_entity_poly.pdbx_seq_one_letter_code
_entity_poly.pdbx_strand_id
1 'polypeptide(L)'
;MYKWKSYAGIMKKRRKKMKNKKRVLALMLAGVLTLGCFPTTVGAVNNAYDGTKPADGTTKKQPFLAGTGGSTNFRIPGLVTLNDGTLVASSDARWNGGGDGGGLDTIVSRSTDNGKTWSYTFANYLGDNGNVHNNGSTAFIDPALTTDGGTVYMAADLYPAGTALNSASYAPKTGHTGYDSQHRLVLAKATDSVTAASDTAQRMNAAFTYYLEKNPDENATSYYLLKDASGNTVSGYTVDAYFNITGNGVNTNLFCGDSPYFPYPTDFIYVTKSTDGGETWSEPTLLDVKKASEQSLLVGPGRGIVISTGEHKGRIVFTCYEFTNGDKNSAAIYSDDNGVTWHRGASAKNFSSEAVVTEADGKLYMFVRRENVYYVSNDGGETWSDPQAMGISYNATCQLTATTYSEKINGKTAIFFACPSNTFSRAAGKIYVGLVQDDGSIDWAYDYSINGSAYYAYSCISEMANGNIGLLYESNGTAITFKEIALKDIVGSASVGSVWLTDKDGNVISSDSMKSSQTKTYAVNGVAEGTSVEVTSSDESAVTAVYENGKLKVTSGQVEGLKQATVTVHAGSYVRILKLNISDTENYKVVELNMGGTKSYTDTTGNYSSTDTSALDKNVAKVTMIGEDPQAPEVKTVAVKATATATFNGAELDLDDCEYTFEATGTDNRYKVKATTADGQTVYLGTRAAGSNNVPSSTTETSITVAKHNTDSLFTLTDNRTGSVGNILWFWSTDTSKLYFDRNSSVADNCYFELYKKSASAPEDSAVHGYQKVTALDEIQGGEKYLIVTKADANGNKYVVVPSAAVVANRYEHVGKLKTNTAGTPGSTQITFEGTGEGTTSVTIGAVTYYVVVKNEVQKVELKVGEKFLAPGKLMQQESGQEIVSLTANGDQPPYVKNTEIVSGKEYLIGQSSYVLVNSQSTASGTPTGLAMKAADLESDDQSAYMWTVKAVDGGYTIQDVNGKYLSFNGSNVGLSDTAQTLTVGNGASDGFGISYGGQYLNNYGRSNTKVAGYSANDNDWYLFAPETGYFVTAEKAGTTTVVIGGVTYEIVVTETVTECKHENTERVGVKDPTCTEPGSTGKLVCKDCNETLEEATEIAATGHSYGEWTVVKEATTEEEGLEKRVCEKCDAEQTRSIPKLEKPDQPSDTQKPSDTQKPSDNKTAGTTVTGSKAAKTGDVFNVLLPGMTMLLAGGAVAGTLLGKKRKK
;
A
#
# COMPACT_ATOMS: atom_id res chain seq x y z
N MET A 1 -11.26 23.18 44.91
CA MET A 1 -12.57 23.11 45.63
C MET A 1 -13.01 21.65 45.73
N TYR A 2 -13.77 21.29 46.76
CA TYR A 2 -14.59 20.06 46.98
C TYR A 2 -14.23 18.78 46.17
N LYS A 3 -13.60 17.75 46.77
CA LYS A 3 -14.20 16.66 47.62
C LYS A 3 -15.36 15.89 46.98
N TRP A 4 -15.22 14.57 46.85
CA TRP A 4 -15.92 13.45 47.55
C TRP A 4 -15.28 12.12 47.06
N LYS A 5 -14.78 11.18 47.88
CA LYS A 5 -15.48 10.18 48.74
C LYS A 5 -16.39 9.19 47.96
N SER A 6 -16.44 7.87 48.22
CA SER A 6 -15.62 6.92 49.02
C SER A 6 -16.29 5.52 49.08
N TYR A 7 -15.54 4.50 49.51
CA TYR A 7 -15.96 3.24 50.18
C TYR A 7 -16.24 1.94 49.39
N ALA A 8 -15.66 0.87 49.94
CA ALA A 8 -15.94 -0.55 49.69
C ALA A 8 -16.66 -1.19 50.89
N GLY A 9 -17.28 -2.36 50.68
CA GLY A 9 -17.69 -3.31 51.74
C GLY A 9 -17.31 -4.73 51.27
N ILE A 10 -16.43 -5.50 51.92
CA ILE A 10 -16.42 -6.06 53.30
C ILE A 10 -17.48 -7.15 53.51
N MET A 11 -17.04 -8.42 53.56
CA MET A 11 -17.39 -9.47 54.55
C MET A 11 -16.62 -10.78 54.24
N LYS A 12 -16.26 -11.69 55.16
CA LYS A 12 -15.94 -11.63 56.61
C LYS A 12 -15.44 -13.02 57.07
N LYS A 13 -14.39 -13.09 57.92
CA LYS A 13 -13.97 -14.28 58.74
C LYS A 13 -13.37 -15.47 57.93
N ARG A 14 -12.43 -16.29 58.43
CA ARG A 14 -11.99 -16.57 59.81
C ARG A 14 -10.44 -16.56 59.98
N ARG A 15 -9.98 -16.03 61.13
CA ARG A 15 -8.67 -16.35 61.77
C ARG A 15 -8.68 -17.83 62.25
N LYS A 16 -7.59 -18.54 62.60
CA LYS A 16 -6.43 -18.16 63.45
C LYS A 16 -5.46 -19.37 63.60
N LYS A 17 -4.18 -19.12 63.95
CA LYS A 17 -3.20 -20.03 64.62
C LYS A 17 -2.64 -21.22 63.77
N MET A 18 -1.39 -21.70 63.92
CA MET A 18 -0.37 -21.56 64.98
C MET A 18 1.07 -21.25 64.47
N LYS A 19 1.96 -20.83 65.40
CA LYS A 19 3.41 -20.66 65.23
C LYS A 19 4.19 -21.92 65.64
N ASN A 20 5.49 -21.92 65.30
CA ASN A 20 6.62 -22.70 65.89
C ASN A 20 6.78 -24.19 65.50
N LYS A 21 7.90 -24.51 64.85
CA LYS A 21 9.06 -25.18 65.49
C LYS A 21 10.33 -25.09 64.62
N LYS A 22 11.50 -25.09 65.26
CA LYS A 22 12.84 -25.11 64.64
C LYS A 22 13.39 -26.54 64.59
N ARG A 23 14.19 -26.85 63.56
CA ARG A 23 15.34 -27.80 63.49
C ARG A 23 15.14 -29.26 63.96
N VAL A 24 15.57 -30.23 63.13
CA VAL A 24 16.72 -31.15 63.32
C VAL A 24 16.62 -32.39 62.38
N LEU A 25 17.65 -32.59 61.55
CA LEU A 25 18.17 -33.74 60.75
C LEU A 25 18.55 -33.22 59.34
N ALA A 26 19.80 -33.08 58.89
CA ALA A 26 21.14 -33.54 59.28
C ALA A 26 21.55 -34.95 58.80
N LEU A 27 22.57 -34.95 57.91
CA LEU A 27 23.60 -35.98 57.63
C LEU A 27 23.28 -37.18 56.73
N MET A 28 23.46 -36.97 55.42
CA MET A 28 24.49 -37.57 54.52
C MET A 28 24.80 -36.49 53.44
N LEU A 29 26.00 -36.16 52.91
CA LEU A 29 27.40 -36.64 53.00
C LEU A 29 27.74 -37.98 52.31
N ALA A 30 28.84 -38.12 51.53
CA ALA A 30 29.93 -37.18 51.21
C ALA A 30 30.62 -37.46 49.84
N GLY A 31 31.28 -36.42 49.27
CA GLY A 31 32.26 -36.51 48.17
C GLY A 31 31.75 -35.99 46.82
N VAL A 32 32.36 -35.01 46.13
CA VAL A 32 33.70 -34.39 46.27
C VAL A 32 33.60 -32.86 46.11
N LEU A 33 34.37 -32.09 46.90
CA LEU A 33 34.67 -30.69 46.61
C LEU A 33 35.89 -30.58 45.71
N THR A 34 35.83 -29.67 44.73
CA THR A 34 36.94 -28.73 44.46
C THR A 34 36.35 -27.33 44.27
N LEU A 35 37.00 -26.33 44.85
CA LEU A 35 36.50 -24.95 44.85
C LEU A 35 36.82 -24.24 43.53
N GLY A 36 35.84 -23.49 43.02
CA GLY A 36 36.04 -22.34 42.15
C GLY A 36 35.15 -21.20 42.64
N CYS A 37 35.64 -20.38 43.56
CA CYS A 37 34.91 -19.19 44.00
C CYS A 37 35.02 -18.10 42.94
N PHE A 38 34.04 -18.01 42.04
CA PHE A 38 33.71 -16.75 41.39
C PHE A 38 32.70 -16.00 42.27
N PRO A 39 32.91 -14.70 42.56
CA PRO A 39 31.85 -13.89 43.13
C PRO A 39 30.71 -13.84 42.11
N THR A 40 29.48 -14.11 42.55
CA THR A 40 28.29 -13.78 41.76
C THR A 40 28.15 -12.26 41.74
N THR A 41 28.81 -11.62 40.78
CA THR A 41 28.50 -10.26 40.38
C THR A 41 27.04 -10.23 39.94
N VAL A 42 26.30 -9.24 40.43
CA VAL A 42 25.03 -8.86 39.83
C VAL A 42 25.33 -8.56 38.36
N GLY A 43 24.56 -9.16 37.44
CA GLY A 43 24.93 -9.22 36.02
C GLY A 43 25.29 -7.85 35.46
N ALA A 44 26.54 -7.69 35.03
CA ALA A 44 26.91 -6.56 34.21
C ALA A 44 26.12 -6.66 32.90
N VAL A 45 25.44 -5.58 32.54
CA VAL A 45 24.82 -5.47 31.22
C VAL A 45 25.98 -5.45 30.23
N ASN A 46 26.12 -6.50 29.42
CA ASN A 46 26.95 -6.38 28.24
C ASN A 46 26.32 -5.28 27.38
N ASN A 47 27.13 -4.36 26.87
CA ASN A 47 26.76 -3.29 25.93
C ASN A 47 27.94 -3.03 24.98
N ALA A 48 28.65 -4.11 24.63
CA ALA A 48 29.87 -4.07 23.87
C ALA A 48 29.60 -4.13 22.36
N TYR A 49 30.51 -3.57 21.58
CA TYR A 49 30.55 -3.77 20.13
C TYR A 49 31.20 -5.13 19.83
N ASP A 50 30.40 -6.20 19.91
CA ASP A 50 30.86 -7.60 19.83
C ASP A 50 30.09 -8.46 18.81
N GLY A 51 29.16 -7.88 18.04
CA GLY A 51 28.54 -8.53 16.89
C GLY A 51 29.40 -8.55 15.64
N THR A 52 29.04 -9.44 14.72
CA THR A 52 29.62 -9.52 13.37
C THR A 52 28.56 -9.12 12.36
N LYS A 53 28.85 -8.17 11.46
CA LYS A 53 27.93 -7.78 10.39
C LYS A 53 27.52 -9.04 9.60
N PRO A 54 26.22 -9.34 9.46
CA PRO A 54 25.79 -10.45 8.61
C PRO A 54 26.31 -10.28 7.19
N ALA A 55 26.67 -11.39 6.56
CA ALA A 55 27.00 -11.38 5.14
C ALA A 55 25.78 -11.01 4.30
N ASP A 56 26.02 -10.34 3.18
CA ASP A 56 25.00 -10.03 2.18
C ASP A 56 24.42 -11.32 1.59
N GLY A 57 23.17 -11.27 1.13
CA GLY A 57 22.48 -12.47 0.65
C GLY A 57 21.25 -12.15 -0.19
N THR A 58 20.46 -13.18 -0.50
CA THR A 58 19.27 -13.04 -1.36
C THR A 58 18.01 -13.66 -0.75
N THR A 59 16.86 -13.10 -1.11
CA THR A 59 15.51 -13.64 -0.85
C THR A 59 14.69 -13.65 -2.14
N LYS A 60 13.53 -14.32 -2.13
CA LYS A 60 12.60 -14.42 -3.26
C LYS A 60 11.26 -13.80 -2.90
N LYS A 61 10.65 -13.06 -3.84
CA LYS A 61 9.35 -12.35 -3.77
C LYS A 61 9.16 -11.32 -2.64
N GLN A 62 9.84 -11.48 -1.51
CA GLN A 62 9.70 -10.68 -0.29
C GLN A 62 11.10 -10.24 0.19
N PRO A 63 11.35 -8.94 0.42
CA PRO A 63 12.70 -8.44 0.74
C PRO A 63 13.19 -8.84 2.13
N PHE A 64 12.28 -8.99 3.11
CA PHE A 64 12.62 -9.13 4.54
C PHE A 64 11.80 -10.26 5.21
N LEU A 65 12.10 -11.50 4.84
CA LEU A 65 11.53 -12.68 5.50
C LEU A 65 12.14 -12.89 6.90
N ALA A 66 11.36 -13.38 7.87
CA ALA A 66 11.88 -13.68 9.21
C ALA A 66 13.03 -14.70 9.15
N GLY A 67 14.21 -14.30 9.62
CA GLY A 67 15.48 -15.03 9.50
C GLY A 67 16.49 -14.39 8.53
N THR A 68 16.08 -13.44 7.70
CA THR A 68 16.96 -12.70 6.76
C THR A 68 18.10 -12.03 7.54
N GLY A 69 19.35 -12.29 7.16
CA GLY A 69 20.53 -11.79 7.87
C GLY A 69 20.63 -12.20 9.35
N GLY A 70 19.85 -13.18 9.82
CA GLY A 70 19.76 -13.58 11.23
C GLY A 70 18.73 -12.81 12.07
N SER A 71 18.10 -11.75 11.53
CA SER A 71 17.01 -11.05 12.23
C SER A 71 15.68 -11.76 12.01
N THR A 72 14.90 -11.99 13.08
CA THR A 72 13.57 -12.61 13.01
C THR A 72 12.43 -11.61 12.98
N ASN A 73 12.71 -10.32 13.17
CA ASN A 73 11.71 -9.26 13.23
C ASN A 73 12.12 -8.08 12.35
N PHE A 74 11.18 -7.58 11.57
CA PHE A 74 11.35 -6.43 10.69
C PHE A 74 10.15 -5.51 10.83
N ARG A 75 10.38 -4.20 10.80
CA ARG A 75 9.34 -3.17 10.85
C ARG A 75 9.74 -1.95 10.02
N ILE A 76 8.80 -1.05 9.82
CA ILE A 76 9.03 0.26 9.20
C ILE A 76 9.53 0.16 7.73
N PRO A 77 8.63 -0.16 6.79
CA PRO A 77 8.99 -0.31 5.38
C PRO A 77 9.30 1.04 4.71
N GLY A 78 10.44 1.11 4.01
CA GLY A 78 10.74 2.12 2.98
C GLY A 78 10.82 1.47 1.60
N LEU A 79 10.44 2.20 0.54
CA LEU A 79 10.45 1.71 -0.85
C LEU A 79 10.61 2.88 -1.84
N VAL A 80 11.58 2.75 -2.74
CA VAL A 80 11.76 3.62 -3.91
C VAL A 80 12.03 2.80 -5.18
N THR A 81 11.85 3.44 -6.34
CA THR A 81 12.14 2.88 -7.67
C THR A 81 13.10 3.81 -8.39
N LEU A 82 14.11 3.26 -9.05
CA LEU A 82 15.10 3.98 -9.84
C LEU A 82 14.70 4.06 -11.33
N ASN A 83 15.37 4.92 -12.09
CA ASN A 83 15.10 5.14 -13.52
C ASN A 83 15.33 3.88 -14.39
N ASP A 84 16.16 2.94 -13.92
CA ASP A 84 16.39 1.65 -14.57
C ASP A 84 15.35 0.57 -14.20
N GLY A 85 14.41 0.89 -13.31
CA GLY A 85 13.42 -0.03 -12.76
C GLY A 85 13.86 -0.79 -11.51
N THR A 86 15.09 -0.60 -11.01
CA THR A 86 15.54 -1.18 -9.75
C THR A 86 14.62 -0.70 -8.61
N LEU A 87 14.04 -1.64 -7.86
CA LEU A 87 13.38 -1.39 -6.59
C LEU A 87 14.42 -1.40 -5.47
N VAL A 88 14.35 -0.45 -4.55
CA VAL A 88 15.17 -0.44 -3.32
C VAL A 88 14.24 -0.30 -2.12
N ALA A 89 14.27 -1.31 -1.25
CA ALA A 89 13.49 -1.40 -0.03
C ALA A 89 14.38 -1.24 1.20
N SER A 90 13.84 -0.70 2.30
CA SER A 90 14.50 -0.63 3.61
C SER A 90 13.57 -1.08 4.74
N SER A 91 14.15 -1.49 5.87
CA SER A 91 13.43 -1.84 7.09
C SER A 91 14.35 -1.74 8.32
N ASP A 92 13.76 -1.56 9.51
CA ASP A 92 14.44 -1.91 10.76
C ASP A 92 14.70 -3.42 10.79
N ALA A 93 15.94 -3.84 11.05
CA ALA A 93 16.25 -5.17 11.54
C ALA A 93 16.22 -5.14 13.08
N ARG A 94 15.18 -5.72 13.70
CA ARG A 94 14.97 -5.71 15.16
C ARG A 94 15.49 -6.98 15.86
N TRP A 95 16.39 -7.70 15.21
CA TRP A 95 16.96 -8.98 15.63
C TRP A 95 15.88 -9.96 16.16
N ASN A 96 16.02 -10.43 17.39
CA ASN A 96 15.07 -11.32 18.07
C ASN A 96 14.03 -10.59 18.95
N GLY A 97 13.92 -9.26 18.85
CA GLY A 97 12.95 -8.43 19.56
C GLY A 97 11.96 -7.70 18.63
N GLY A 98 10.86 -7.19 19.19
CA GLY A 98 9.86 -6.39 18.44
C GLY A 98 9.77 -4.92 18.84
N GLY A 99 10.56 -4.49 19.83
CA GLY A 99 10.49 -3.15 20.42
C GLY A 99 11.05 -2.03 19.52
N ASP A 100 10.76 -0.78 19.85
CA ASP A 100 11.26 0.42 19.13
C ASP A 100 12.64 0.89 19.65
N GLY A 101 13.43 -0.02 20.22
CA GLY A 101 14.70 0.29 20.86
C GLY A 101 15.36 -0.93 21.49
N GLY A 102 16.69 -0.86 21.64
CA GLY A 102 17.52 -1.91 22.25
C GLY A 102 18.06 -2.93 21.25
N GLY A 103 18.95 -2.51 20.35
CA GLY A 103 19.62 -3.34 19.36
C GLY A 103 18.79 -3.40 18.08
N LEU A 104 18.87 -2.33 17.29
CA LEU A 104 18.22 -2.22 15.98
C LEU A 104 19.25 -1.69 14.97
N ASP A 105 19.24 -2.26 13.78
CA ASP A 105 20.12 -1.90 12.66
C ASP A 105 19.28 -1.68 11.39
N THR A 106 19.80 -0.99 10.37
CA THR A 106 19.05 -0.74 9.12
C THR A 106 19.43 -1.76 8.04
N ILE A 107 18.46 -2.56 7.61
CA ILE A 107 18.61 -3.47 6.47
C ILE A 107 18.01 -2.85 5.20
N VAL A 108 18.70 -3.04 4.08
CA VAL A 108 18.28 -2.64 2.74
C VAL A 108 18.21 -3.88 1.86
N SER A 109 17.30 -3.91 0.90
CA SER A 109 17.22 -4.96 -0.11
C SER A 109 16.83 -4.39 -1.47
N ARG A 110 17.56 -4.76 -2.53
CA ARG A 110 17.32 -4.28 -3.91
C ARG A 110 16.81 -5.40 -4.83
N SER A 111 16.00 -5.03 -5.83
CA SER A 111 15.52 -5.96 -6.87
C SER A 111 15.60 -5.31 -8.25
N THR A 112 16.18 -6.04 -9.21
CA THR A 112 16.31 -5.63 -10.62
C THR A 112 15.31 -6.34 -11.55
N ASP A 113 14.38 -7.12 -10.99
CA ASP A 113 13.48 -8.03 -11.73
C ASP A 113 11.99 -7.86 -11.35
N ASN A 114 11.62 -6.64 -10.94
CA ASN A 114 10.28 -6.26 -10.44
C ASN A 114 9.86 -7.00 -9.16
N GLY A 115 10.80 -7.23 -8.24
CA GLY A 115 10.55 -7.78 -6.92
C GLY A 115 10.45 -9.30 -6.86
N LYS A 116 10.91 -10.04 -7.90
CA LYS A 116 10.91 -11.50 -7.91
C LYS A 116 12.09 -12.06 -7.13
N THR A 117 13.26 -11.45 -7.23
CA THR A 117 14.44 -11.70 -6.40
C THR A 117 14.92 -10.40 -5.77
N TRP A 118 15.51 -10.53 -4.58
CA TRP A 118 15.89 -9.42 -3.72
C TRP A 118 17.28 -9.69 -3.14
N SER A 119 18.21 -8.74 -3.26
CA SER A 119 19.57 -8.83 -2.72
C SER A 119 19.72 -7.86 -1.55
N TYR A 120 20.01 -8.37 -0.36
CA TYR A 120 20.03 -7.60 0.88
C TYR A 120 21.42 -7.35 1.47
N THR A 121 21.59 -6.20 2.10
CA THR A 121 22.74 -5.83 2.94
C THR A 121 22.28 -5.04 4.17
N PHE A 122 23.09 -5.02 5.23
CA PHE A 122 22.92 -4.06 6.33
C PHE A 122 23.60 -2.75 5.95
N ALA A 123 22.81 -1.71 5.72
CA ALA A 123 23.30 -0.39 5.30
C ALA A 123 23.84 0.43 6.48
N ASN A 124 23.12 0.42 7.61
CA ASN A 124 23.58 1.00 8.87
C ASN A 124 23.70 -0.14 9.89
N TYR A 125 24.89 -0.33 10.48
CA TYR A 125 25.16 -1.46 11.37
C TYR A 125 26.08 -1.06 12.53
N LEU A 126 25.65 -1.34 13.77
CA LEU A 126 26.45 -1.33 14.98
C LEU A 126 26.49 -2.71 15.64
N GLY A 127 25.41 -3.48 15.59
CA GLY A 127 25.40 -4.89 16.04
C GLY A 127 25.92 -5.15 17.45
N ASP A 128 25.77 -4.18 18.35
CA ASP A 128 26.18 -4.34 19.74
C ASP A 128 25.43 -5.50 20.42
N ASN A 129 26.05 -6.09 21.42
CA ASN A 129 25.54 -7.28 22.11
C ASN A 129 25.32 -8.52 21.23
N GLY A 130 26.14 -8.72 20.21
CA GLY A 130 26.16 -9.95 19.43
C GLY A 130 24.93 -10.14 18.52
N ASN A 131 24.39 -9.05 17.96
CA ASN A 131 23.20 -9.05 17.11
C ASN A 131 21.94 -9.64 17.80
N VAL A 132 21.74 -9.36 19.10
CA VAL A 132 20.50 -9.70 19.82
C VAL A 132 19.93 -8.51 20.57
N HIS A 133 18.60 -8.51 20.73
CA HIS A 133 17.87 -7.48 21.45
C HIS A 133 18.35 -7.36 22.91
N ASN A 134 18.76 -6.16 23.27
CA ASN A 134 19.16 -5.79 24.63
C ASN A 134 18.77 -4.33 24.89
N ASN A 135 18.00 -4.05 25.94
CA ASN A 135 17.57 -2.69 26.29
C ASN A 135 18.75 -1.71 26.53
N GLY A 136 19.97 -2.19 26.72
CA GLY A 136 21.19 -1.38 26.85
C GLY A 136 21.92 -1.06 25.53
N SER A 137 21.50 -1.66 24.42
CA SER A 137 22.05 -1.41 23.07
C SER A 137 21.66 -0.04 22.49
N THR A 138 22.36 0.33 21.43
CA THR A 138 22.03 1.40 20.46
C THR A 138 20.76 1.07 19.66
N ALA A 139 20.32 2.00 18.82
CA ALA A 139 19.28 1.72 17.80
C ALA A 139 19.43 2.64 16.60
N PHE A 140 19.54 2.05 15.40
CA PHE A 140 19.07 2.69 14.17
C PHE A 140 17.57 2.34 13.99
N ILE A 141 16.72 3.34 13.76
CA ILE A 141 15.28 3.16 13.66
C ILE A 141 14.66 4.13 12.64
N ASP A 142 13.49 3.74 12.13
CA ASP A 142 12.60 4.58 11.30
C ASP A 142 13.23 5.09 9.98
N PRO A 143 13.78 4.19 9.12
CA PRO A 143 14.38 4.59 7.86
C PRO A 143 13.37 5.20 6.88
N ALA A 144 13.80 6.25 6.18
CA ALA A 144 13.11 6.84 5.04
C ALA A 144 14.04 6.88 3.81
N LEU A 145 13.53 6.49 2.65
CA LEU A 145 14.26 6.49 1.38
C LEU A 145 13.77 7.61 0.45
N THR A 146 14.66 8.17 -0.36
CA THR A 146 14.29 8.94 -1.55
C THR A 146 15.32 8.79 -2.67
N THR A 147 15.02 9.28 -3.86
CA THR A 147 15.91 9.16 -5.02
C THR A 147 15.71 10.27 -6.05
N ASP A 148 16.79 10.65 -6.73
CA ASP A 148 16.79 11.46 -7.96
C ASP A 148 16.61 10.61 -9.24
N GLY A 149 16.43 9.30 -9.07
CA GLY A 149 16.31 8.28 -10.11
C GLY A 149 17.62 7.51 -10.40
N GLY A 150 18.77 7.95 -9.89
CA GLY A 150 20.06 7.22 -9.97
C GLY A 150 20.77 7.07 -8.62
N THR A 151 20.69 8.08 -7.76
CA THR A 151 21.17 8.06 -6.37
C THR A 151 20.03 7.72 -5.43
N VAL A 152 20.22 6.80 -4.49
CA VAL A 152 19.33 6.61 -3.34
C VAL A 152 19.88 7.39 -2.16
N TYR A 153 19.04 8.15 -1.48
CA TYR A 153 19.35 8.79 -0.20
C TYR A 153 18.53 8.11 0.90
N MET A 154 19.13 7.90 2.06
CA MET A 154 18.46 7.33 3.23
C MET A 154 18.70 8.20 4.45
N ALA A 155 17.64 8.48 5.20
CA ALA A 155 17.72 9.06 6.54
C ALA A 155 17.15 8.06 7.55
N ALA A 156 17.78 7.93 8.73
CA ALA A 156 17.29 7.14 9.84
C ALA A 156 17.65 7.82 11.18
N ASP A 157 16.91 7.51 12.24
CA ASP A 157 17.24 7.97 13.58
C ASP A 157 18.31 7.06 14.20
N LEU A 158 19.33 7.63 14.82
CA LEU A 158 20.38 6.96 15.58
C LEU A 158 20.29 7.34 17.06
N TYR A 159 20.12 6.34 17.91
CA TYR A 159 20.21 6.47 19.37
C TYR A 159 21.50 5.88 19.94
N PRO A 160 22.20 6.61 20.84
CA PRO A 160 23.27 6.06 21.67
C PRO A 160 22.78 4.93 22.58
N ALA A 161 23.73 4.09 23.03
CA ALA A 161 23.48 2.94 23.89
C ALA A 161 22.51 3.22 25.05
N GLY A 162 21.55 2.30 25.21
CA GLY A 162 20.54 2.31 26.26
C GLY A 162 19.45 3.36 26.11
N THR A 163 19.42 4.10 24.99
CA THR A 163 18.52 5.23 24.77
C THR A 163 17.53 4.94 23.64
N ALA A 164 16.25 5.24 23.84
CA ALA A 164 15.20 5.34 22.82
C ALA A 164 13.93 5.93 23.47
N LEU A 165 12.91 6.28 22.69
CA LEU A 165 11.61 6.68 23.27
C LEU A 165 10.91 5.52 24.00
N ASN A 166 10.98 4.31 23.45
CA ASN A 166 10.38 3.08 23.99
C ASN A 166 11.40 1.94 23.97
N SER A 167 11.12 0.87 24.72
CA SER A 167 11.86 -0.41 24.74
C SER A 167 13.33 -0.40 25.21
N ALA A 168 14.09 0.68 25.02
CA ALA A 168 15.41 0.84 25.62
C ALA A 168 15.34 1.09 27.15
N SER A 169 16.49 1.06 27.80
CA SER A 169 16.62 1.20 29.26
C SER A 169 16.24 2.60 29.76
N TYR A 170 16.50 3.62 28.96
CA TYR A 170 16.40 5.02 29.35
C TYR A 170 15.82 5.89 28.22
N ALA A 171 15.06 6.91 28.61
CA ALA A 171 14.56 7.91 27.67
C ALA A 171 15.63 8.96 27.31
N PRO A 172 15.62 9.50 26.07
CA PRO A 172 16.46 10.63 25.65
C PRO A 172 16.16 11.91 26.44
N LYS A 173 17.11 12.84 26.43
CA LYS A 173 17.10 14.08 27.23
C LYS A 173 17.01 15.35 26.38
N THR A 174 16.24 16.31 26.88
CA THR A 174 16.27 17.71 26.46
C THR A 174 17.51 18.43 27.03
N GLY A 175 17.75 19.65 26.58
CA GLY A 175 18.77 20.58 27.11
C GLY A 175 20.01 20.73 26.22
N HIS A 176 20.18 19.87 25.22
CA HIS A 176 21.32 19.85 24.31
C HIS A 176 20.91 19.28 22.94
N THR A 177 21.58 19.68 21.85
CA THR A 177 21.33 19.11 20.50
C THR A 177 22.20 17.88 20.23
N GLY A 178 23.39 17.85 20.83
CA GLY A 178 24.46 16.89 20.52
C GLY A 178 25.71 17.58 19.95
N TYR A 179 25.59 18.86 19.58
CA TYR A 179 26.62 19.64 18.93
C TYR A 179 26.98 20.90 19.71
N ASP A 180 28.14 21.48 19.43
CA ASP A 180 28.52 22.81 19.90
C ASP A 180 28.06 23.93 18.94
N SER A 181 28.32 25.19 19.30
CA SER A 181 28.02 26.35 18.45
C SER A 181 28.89 26.47 17.19
N GLN A 182 29.71 25.47 16.89
CA GLN A 182 30.48 25.34 15.64
C GLN A 182 30.02 24.12 14.83
N HIS A 183 28.86 23.54 15.16
CA HIS A 183 28.26 22.36 14.52
C HIS A 183 29.12 21.09 14.59
N ARG A 184 29.92 20.93 15.66
CA ARG A 184 30.75 19.74 15.89
C ARG A 184 30.11 18.83 16.93
N LEU A 185 30.09 17.51 16.66
CA LEU A 185 29.59 16.50 17.60
C LEU A 185 30.41 16.56 18.90
N VAL A 186 29.76 16.82 20.04
CA VAL A 186 30.42 16.87 21.35
C VAL A 186 30.28 15.56 22.12
N LEU A 187 31.34 15.25 22.86
CA LEU A 187 31.53 13.99 23.58
C LEU A 187 31.94 14.28 25.02
N ALA A 188 31.47 13.43 25.94
CA ALA A 188 31.98 13.34 27.29
C ALA A 188 32.92 12.13 27.43
N LYS A 189 33.99 12.28 28.20
CA LYS A 189 34.91 11.18 28.49
C LYS A 189 34.35 10.28 29.60
N ALA A 190 34.45 8.96 29.41
CA ALA A 190 34.08 7.98 30.43
C ALA A 190 34.96 8.09 31.70
N THR A 191 34.34 7.81 32.85
CA THR A 191 34.95 7.84 34.18
C THR A 191 34.41 6.69 35.03
N ASP A 192 35.07 6.39 36.15
CA ASP A 192 34.62 5.40 37.14
C ASP A 192 33.18 5.64 37.68
N SER A 193 32.63 6.86 37.51
CA SER A 193 31.31 7.25 38.01
C SER A 193 30.24 7.41 36.92
N VAL A 194 30.63 7.64 35.66
CA VAL A 194 29.72 7.83 34.51
C VAL A 194 30.38 7.31 33.23
N THR A 195 29.68 6.42 32.53
CA THR A 195 30.07 5.76 31.28
C THR A 195 28.97 5.90 30.22
N ALA A 196 29.23 5.46 28.98
CA ALA A 196 28.24 5.46 27.90
C ALA A 196 26.99 4.60 28.23
N ALA A 197 27.18 3.50 28.97
CA ALA A 197 26.11 2.62 29.47
C ALA A 197 25.40 3.13 30.75
N SER A 198 25.75 4.30 31.30
CA SER A 198 25.11 4.84 32.51
C SER A 198 23.73 5.45 32.23
N ASP A 199 22.91 5.59 33.28
CA ASP A 199 21.58 6.22 33.20
C ASP A 199 21.66 7.61 32.55
N THR A 200 20.67 7.95 31.70
CA THR A 200 20.72 9.19 30.91
C THR A 200 20.67 10.46 31.77
N ALA A 201 20.17 10.40 33.00
CA ALA A 201 20.27 11.49 33.98
C ALA A 201 21.68 11.62 34.60
N GLN A 202 22.49 10.56 34.63
CA GLN A 202 23.91 10.67 34.96
C GLN A 202 24.70 11.20 33.77
N ARG A 203 24.48 10.64 32.57
CA ARG A 203 25.15 11.06 31.33
C ARG A 203 24.92 12.53 30.99
N MET A 204 23.70 13.06 31.14
CA MET A 204 23.42 14.48 30.85
C MET A 204 24.15 15.48 31.77
N ASN A 205 24.66 15.03 32.92
CA ASN A 205 25.45 15.84 33.85
C ASN A 205 26.98 15.68 33.66
N ALA A 206 27.41 14.90 32.66
CA ALA A 206 28.82 14.77 32.31
C ALA A 206 29.36 16.03 31.59
N ALA A 207 30.69 16.18 31.59
CA ALA A 207 31.36 17.28 30.91
C ALA A 207 31.54 16.98 29.41
N PHE A 208 30.62 17.48 28.57
CA PHE A 208 30.70 17.41 27.11
C PHE A 208 31.68 18.46 26.56
N THR A 209 32.97 18.25 26.82
CA THR A 209 34.05 19.18 26.48
C THR A 209 35.04 18.63 25.45
N TYR A 210 34.83 17.41 24.97
CA TYR A 210 35.53 16.84 23.82
C TYR A 210 34.66 17.01 22.57
N TYR A 211 35.27 17.02 21.39
CA TYR A 211 34.51 17.12 20.13
C TYR A 211 35.23 16.40 18.99
N LEU A 212 34.49 16.06 17.93
CA LEU A 212 35.08 15.59 16.67
C LEU A 212 35.32 16.76 15.72
N GLU A 213 36.50 16.75 15.08
CA GLU A 213 36.87 17.66 14.00
C GLU A 213 37.21 16.82 12.78
N LYS A 214 36.58 17.06 11.62
CA LYS A 214 36.94 16.32 10.38
C LYS A 214 38.40 16.60 10.05
N ASN A 215 39.17 15.54 9.79
CA ASN A 215 40.58 15.66 9.51
C ASN A 215 40.79 16.37 8.16
N PRO A 216 41.60 17.44 8.08
CA PRO A 216 41.89 18.11 6.81
C PRO A 216 42.80 17.30 5.87
N ASP A 217 43.43 16.23 6.35
CA ASP A 217 44.16 15.28 5.50
C ASP A 217 43.27 14.07 5.19
N GLU A 218 42.76 14.01 3.96
CA GLU A 218 41.90 12.94 3.45
C GLU A 218 42.60 11.56 3.38
N ASN A 219 43.94 11.51 3.46
CA ASN A 219 44.73 10.28 3.42
C ASN A 219 45.13 9.78 4.82
N ALA A 220 44.74 10.48 5.88
CA ALA A 220 45.11 10.12 7.24
C ALA A 220 44.32 8.91 7.77
N THR A 221 44.95 8.11 8.63
CA THR A 221 44.33 6.91 9.24
C THR A 221 43.12 7.22 10.13
N SER A 222 42.94 8.48 10.55
CA SER A 222 41.79 8.94 11.35
C SER A 222 40.99 9.92 10.51
N TYR A 223 39.73 9.59 10.23
CA TYR A 223 38.81 10.46 9.50
C TYR A 223 38.37 11.65 10.35
N TYR A 224 38.09 11.41 11.62
CA TYR A 224 37.87 12.45 12.62
C TYR A 224 39.05 12.53 13.57
N LEU A 225 39.43 13.75 13.93
CA LEU A 225 40.33 14.05 15.04
C LEU A 225 39.48 14.22 16.30
N LEU A 226 39.66 13.36 17.29
CA LEU A 226 39.10 13.57 18.62
C LEU A 226 39.87 14.69 19.33
N LYS A 227 39.19 15.78 19.67
CA LYS A 227 39.77 16.97 20.30
C LYS A 227 39.39 17.09 21.77
N ASP A 228 40.31 17.57 22.58
CA ASP A 228 40.06 17.97 23.96
C ASP A 228 39.51 19.41 24.06
N ALA A 229 39.15 19.81 25.29
CA ALA A 229 38.61 21.14 25.60
C ALA A 229 39.56 22.32 25.28
N SER A 230 40.83 22.06 24.97
CA SER A 230 41.84 23.05 24.58
C SER A 230 42.16 22.99 23.07
N GLY A 231 41.47 22.14 22.31
CA GLY A 231 41.68 21.94 20.87
C GLY A 231 42.83 21.00 20.50
N ASN A 232 43.46 20.32 21.47
CA ASN A 232 44.50 19.35 21.19
C ASN A 232 43.90 18.02 20.70
N THR A 233 44.53 17.37 19.73
CA THR A 233 44.15 16.02 19.32
C THR A 233 44.52 15.01 20.42
N VAL A 234 43.56 14.18 20.83
CA VAL A 234 43.75 13.11 21.82
C VAL A 234 44.55 11.97 21.18
N SER A 235 45.75 11.71 21.71
CA SER A 235 46.68 10.71 21.17
C SER A 235 46.25 9.25 21.41
N GLY A 236 46.56 8.37 20.46
CA GLY A 236 46.42 6.91 20.61
C GLY A 236 45.04 6.36 20.27
N TYR A 237 44.15 7.20 19.72
CA TYR A 237 42.88 6.79 19.12
C TYR A 237 42.82 7.19 17.65
N THR A 238 42.15 6.36 16.87
CA THR A 238 41.71 6.61 15.49
C THR A 238 40.18 6.54 15.47
N VAL A 239 39.53 7.48 14.81
CA VAL A 239 38.07 7.54 14.62
C VAL A 239 37.78 7.57 13.12
N ASP A 240 37.06 6.57 12.62
CA ASP A 240 36.71 6.45 11.19
C ASP A 240 35.45 7.24 10.82
N ALA A 241 35.09 7.22 9.53
CA ALA A 241 33.92 7.94 9.01
C ALA A 241 32.58 7.45 9.62
N TYR A 242 32.53 6.20 10.09
CA TYR A 242 31.36 5.56 10.71
C TYR A 242 31.34 5.73 12.23
N PHE A 243 32.22 6.58 12.79
CA PHE A 243 32.36 6.85 14.22
C PHE A 243 32.91 5.68 15.05
N ASN A 244 33.56 4.70 14.41
CA ASN A 244 34.27 3.63 15.13
C ASN A 244 35.55 4.19 15.73
N ILE A 245 35.71 4.04 17.04
CA ILE A 245 36.89 4.42 17.81
C ILE A 245 37.76 3.20 18.11
N THR A 246 39.00 3.26 17.62
CA THR A 246 40.00 2.19 17.74
C THR A 246 41.28 2.73 18.38
N GLY A 247 42.02 1.88 19.09
CA GLY A 247 43.28 2.24 19.73
C GLY A 247 43.22 2.23 21.26
N ASN A 248 44.38 2.32 21.92
CA ASN A 248 44.53 2.19 23.38
C ASN A 248 43.83 0.95 24.01
N GLY A 249 43.70 -0.14 23.25
CA GLY A 249 43.01 -1.37 23.69
C GLY A 249 41.49 -1.37 23.49
N VAL A 250 40.93 -0.35 22.83
CA VAL A 250 39.51 -0.22 22.47
C VAL A 250 39.32 -0.52 20.97
N ASN A 251 38.20 -1.14 20.65
CA ASN A 251 37.65 -1.30 19.30
C ASN A 251 36.12 -1.34 19.41
N THR A 252 35.46 -0.18 19.26
CA THR A 252 34.01 -0.03 19.42
C THR A 252 33.51 1.19 18.63
N ASN A 253 32.22 1.49 18.67
CA ASN A 253 31.65 2.72 18.14
C ASN A 253 31.43 3.77 19.24
N LEU A 254 31.58 5.07 18.92
CA LEU A 254 31.35 6.18 19.87
C LEU A 254 29.94 6.18 20.49
N PHE A 255 28.96 5.57 19.82
CA PHE A 255 27.57 5.45 20.30
C PHE A 255 27.34 4.24 21.22
N CYS A 256 28.25 3.25 21.25
CA CYS A 256 28.13 2.01 22.03
C CYS A 256 28.44 2.19 23.54
N GLY A 257 27.96 1.25 24.37
CA GLY A 257 27.96 1.38 25.83
C GLY A 257 29.32 1.18 26.50
N ASP A 258 30.28 0.58 25.80
CA ASP A 258 31.67 0.38 26.18
C ASP A 258 32.62 1.50 25.71
N SER A 259 32.11 2.51 24.99
CA SER A 259 32.94 3.58 24.43
C SER A 259 33.64 4.43 25.51
N PRO A 260 34.94 4.75 25.35
CA PRO A 260 35.67 5.66 26.22
C PRO A 260 35.24 7.13 26.09
N TYR A 261 34.53 7.49 25.01
CA TYR A 261 33.96 8.83 24.78
C TYR A 261 32.55 8.70 24.20
N PHE A 262 31.55 9.35 24.80
CA PHE A 262 30.15 9.15 24.43
C PHE A 262 29.41 10.46 24.15
N PRO A 263 28.46 10.45 23.19
CA PRO A 263 27.64 11.62 22.88
C PRO A 263 26.59 11.89 23.97
N TYR A 264 26.00 13.09 23.90
CA TYR A 264 24.87 13.45 24.75
C TYR A 264 23.72 12.42 24.58
N PRO A 265 22.99 12.04 25.66
CA PRO A 265 21.93 11.03 25.59
C PRO A 265 20.65 11.58 24.90
N THR A 266 20.74 11.77 23.60
CA THR A 266 19.70 12.19 22.66
C THR A 266 19.83 11.38 21.38
N ASP A 267 18.78 11.37 20.58
CA ASP A 267 18.73 11.00 19.16
C ASP A 267 19.56 11.91 18.25
N PHE A 268 19.98 11.37 17.11
CA PHE A 268 20.66 12.04 16.00
C PHE A 268 20.06 11.55 14.68
N ILE A 269 19.90 12.40 13.67
CA ILE A 269 19.50 11.96 12.32
C ILE A 269 20.76 11.59 11.54
N TYR A 270 20.79 10.38 11.00
CA TYR A 270 21.90 9.75 10.29
C TYR A 270 21.53 9.60 8.80
N VAL A 271 22.29 10.25 7.92
CA VAL A 271 22.04 10.25 6.47
C VAL A 271 23.16 9.56 5.71
N THR A 272 22.81 8.63 4.82
CA THR A 272 23.72 7.96 3.88
C THR A 272 23.14 8.01 2.46
N LYS A 273 23.98 7.74 1.44
CA LYS A 273 23.52 7.58 0.06
C LYS A 273 24.21 6.43 -0.67
N SER A 274 23.54 5.91 -1.69
CA SER A 274 24.04 4.88 -2.60
C SER A 274 23.96 5.38 -4.03
N THR A 275 25.02 5.18 -4.81
CA THR A 275 25.10 5.53 -6.24
C THR A 275 25.15 4.29 -7.16
N ASP A 276 24.90 3.10 -6.60
CA ASP A 276 24.96 1.79 -7.28
C ASP A 276 23.65 0.99 -7.15
N GLY A 277 22.56 1.66 -6.76
CA GLY A 277 21.23 1.06 -6.67
C GLY A 277 20.97 0.31 -5.37
N GLY A 278 21.66 0.67 -4.29
CA GLY A 278 21.50 0.13 -2.93
C GLY A 278 22.48 -0.97 -2.54
N GLU A 279 23.51 -1.24 -3.36
CA GLU A 279 24.52 -2.27 -3.06
C GLU A 279 25.51 -1.79 -2.01
N THR A 280 26.08 -0.59 -2.19
CA THR A 280 26.97 0.03 -1.22
C THR A 280 26.44 1.39 -0.79
N TRP A 281 26.82 1.77 0.44
CA TRP A 281 26.32 2.96 1.11
C TRP A 281 27.50 3.83 1.55
N SER A 282 27.35 5.14 1.38
CA SER A 282 28.37 6.13 1.66
C SER A 282 28.75 6.20 3.14
N GLU A 283 29.87 6.87 3.39
CA GLU A 283 30.12 7.50 4.68
C GLU A 283 28.90 8.33 5.14
N PRO A 284 28.59 8.34 6.45
CA PRO A 284 27.40 9.00 6.97
C PRO A 284 27.60 10.49 7.25
N THR A 285 26.49 11.23 7.20
CA THR A 285 26.39 12.60 7.73
C THR A 285 25.39 12.61 8.88
N LEU A 286 25.81 13.11 10.05
CA LEU A 286 24.91 13.39 11.17
C LEU A 286 24.39 14.84 11.06
N LEU A 287 23.09 15.05 11.29
CA LEU A 287 22.46 16.36 11.11
C LEU A 287 22.36 17.16 12.43
N ASP A 288 22.80 18.43 12.43
CA ASP A 288 22.57 19.40 13.53
C ASP A 288 21.34 20.28 13.24
N VAL A 289 20.17 19.63 13.19
CA VAL A 289 18.87 20.25 12.87
C VAL A 289 17.86 20.19 14.03
N LYS A 290 18.25 19.55 15.13
CA LYS A 290 17.48 19.41 16.38
C LYS A 290 17.65 20.67 17.25
N LYS A 291 16.58 21.10 17.92
CA LYS A 291 16.64 22.22 18.88
C LYS A 291 16.92 21.68 20.28
N ALA A 292 17.69 22.41 21.09
CA ALA A 292 18.03 21.98 22.47
C ALA A 292 16.80 21.80 23.39
N SER A 293 15.66 22.44 23.09
CA SER A 293 14.40 22.25 23.82
C SER A 293 13.68 20.92 23.50
N GLU A 294 14.00 20.30 22.36
CA GLU A 294 13.35 19.08 21.89
C GLU A 294 13.92 17.85 22.60
N GLN A 295 13.06 16.92 23.01
CA GLN A 295 13.50 15.65 23.59
C GLN A 295 14.05 14.76 22.48
N SER A 296 13.32 14.68 21.37
CA SER A 296 13.77 14.09 20.10
C SER A 296 13.22 14.83 18.89
N LEU A 297 13.93 14.72 17.76
CA LEU A 297 13.54 15.14 16.43
C LEU A 297 13.73 13.95 15.48
N LEU A 298 12.64 13.26 15.19
CA LEU A 298 12.63 11.96 14.54
C LEU A 298 12.36 12.09 13.04
N VAL A 299 12.94 11.22 12.22
CA VAL A 299 12.61 11.08 10.80
C VAL A 299 11.13 10.67 10.65
N GLY A 300 10.46 11.13 9.59
CA GLY A 300 9.17 10.58 9.17
C GLY A 300 9.41 9.35 8.29
N PRO A 301 9.14 8.12 8.77
CA PRO A 301 9.63 6.92 8.09
C PRO A 301 8.92 6.60 6.77
N GLY A 302 9.62 5.85 5.93
CA GLY A 302 9.13 5.34 4.65
C GLY A 302 9.74 6.07 3.46
N ARG A 303 9.30 7.30 3.16
CA ARG A 303 9.68 8.01 1.93
C ARG A 303 9.84 9.52 2.06
N GLY A 304 10.94 10.04 1.52
CA GLY A 304 11.13 11.46 1.18
C GLY A 304 10.98 11.72 -0.33
N ILE A 305 11.27 12.93 -0.79
CA ILE A 305 11.23 13.32 -2.21
C ILE A 305 12.50 14.06 -2.63
N VAL A 306 12.98 13.81 -3.86
CA VAL A 306 13.83 14.78 -4.58
C VAL A 306 12.93 15.54 -5.53
N ILE A 307 12.85 16.86 -5.38
CA ILE A 307 11.92 17.70 -6.14
C ILE A 307 12.30 17.67 -7.62
N SER A 308 11.38 17.27 -8.51
CA SER A 308 11.64 17.10 -9.95
C SER A 308 11.28 18.33 -10.80
N THR A 309 10.48 19.27 -10.25
CA THR A 309 9.95 20.44 -10.94
C THR A 309 10.20 21.78 -10.21
N GLY A 310 9.95 22.90 -10.89
CA GLY A 310 9.99 24.24 -10.27
C GLY A 310 11.39 24.78 -9.94
N GLU A 311 11.43 25.81 -9.09
CA GLU A 311 12.65 26.54 -8.70
C GLU A 311 13.58 25.70 -7.82
N HIS A 312 13.02 24.83 -6.96
CA HIS A 312 13.78 23.97 -6.04
C HIS A 312 14.10 22.58 -6.64
N LYS A 313 14.11 22.44 -7.97
CA LYS A 313 14.42 21.17 -8.63
C LYS A 313 15.79 20.64 -8.20
N GLY A 314 15.85 19.40 -7.74
CA GLY A 314 17.04 18.74 -7.21
C GLY A 314 17.19 18.82 -5.69
N ARG A 315 16.37 19.63 -4.99
CA ARG A 315 16.32 19.66 -3.52
C ARG A 315 15.88 18.29 -3.00
N ILE A 316 16.70 17.69 -2.14
CA ILE A 316 16.38 16.45 -1.43
C ILE A 316 15.60 16.84 -0.18
N VAL A 317 14.47 16.18 0.09
CA VAL A 317 13.58 16.49 1.22
C VAL A 317 13.16 15.20 1.94
N PHE A 318 13.40 15.15 3.25
CA PHE A 318 12.76 14.21 4.16
C PHE A 318 11.84 14.97 5.12
N THR A 319 10.89 14.26 5.71
CA THR A 319 10.10 14.77 6.83
C THR A 319 10.80 14.45 8.15
N CYS A 320 10.53 15.29 9.15
CA CYS A 320 10.89 15.03 10.54
C CYS A 320 9.75 15.49 11.47
N TYR A 321 9.72 15.02 12.71
CA TYR A 321 8.76 15.48 13.70
C TYR A 321 9.35 15.60 15.11
N GLU A 322 8.88 16.63 15.81
CA GLU A 322 9.28 16.89 17.19
C GLU A 322 8.58 15.92 18.15
N PHE A 323 9.33 15.35 19.09
CA PHE A 323 8.81 14.66 20.27
C PHE A 323 9.29 15.37 21.53
N THR A 324 8.39 15.68 22.46
CA THR A 324 8.70 16.18 23.81
C THR A 324 7.53 15.87 24.72
N ASN A 325 7.67 14.83 25.56
CA ASN A 325 6.57 14.25 26.34
C ASN A 325 5.34 13.91 25.46
N GLY A 326 5.57 13.19 24.36
CA GLY A 326 4.61 12.98 23.28
C GLY A 326 4.93 13.83 22.06
N ASP A 327 4.44 13.41 20.89
CA ASP A 327 4.69 14.08 19.61
C ASP A 327 4.21 15.55 19.61
N LYS A 328 4.68 16.31 18.62
CA LYS A 328 4.37 17.73 18.41
C LYS A 328 4.19 17.96 16.90
N ASN A 329 5.01 18.82 16.33
CA ASN A 329 4.88 19.36 14.98
C ASN A 329 5.87 18.69 14.01
N SER A 330 5.46 18.52 12.77
CA SER A 330 6.29 18.02 11.66
C SER A 330 6.99 19.18 10.97
N ALA A 331 8.13 18.93 10.35
CA ALA A 331 8.81 19.87 9.45
C ALA A 331 9.48 19.09 8.30
N ALA A 332 9.91 19.78 7.26
CA ALA A 332 10.88 19.22 6.32
C ALA A 332 12.31 19.41 6.84
N ILE A 333 13.16 18.43 6.59
CA ILE A 333 14.61 18.61 6.50
C ILE A 333 15.03 18.47 5.04
N TYR A 334 15.89 19.35 4.55
CA TYR A 334 16.21 19.41 3.12
C TYR A 334 17.68 19.79 2.85
N SER A 335 18.15 19.42 1.66
CA SER A 335 19.49 19.72 1.14
C SER A 335 19.41 20.17 -0.31
N ASP A 336 20.11 21.26 -0.63
CA ASP A 336 20.22 21.83 -1.99
C ASP A 336 21.58 21.51 -2.67
N ASP A 337 22.46 20.76 -2.00
CA ASP A 337 23.87 20.56 -2.38
C ASP A 337 24.27 19.07 -2.46
N ASN A 338 23.34 18.20 -2.88
CA ASN A 338 23.53 16.75 -3.01
C ASN A 338 23.85 16.06 -1.65
N GLY A 339 23.17 16.51 -0.59
CA GLY A 339 23.19 15.90 0.74
C GLY A 339 24.38 16.32 1.62
N VAL A 340 25.13 17.35 1.24
CA VAL A 340 26.35 17.79 1.96
C VAL A 340 26.01 18.67 3.16
N THR A 341 25.08 19.62 3.00
CA THR A 341 24.51 20.41 4.08
C THR A 341 22.99 20.27 4.14
N TRP A 342 22.44 20.40 5.35
CA TRP A 342 21.03 20.16 5.62
C TRP A 342 20.44 21.29 6.44
N HIS A 343 19.22 21.66 6.08
CA HIS A 343 18.42 22.69 6.72
C HIS A 343 17.10 22.11 7.20
N ARG A 344 16.45 22.79 8.14
CA ARG A 344 15.13 22.43 8.64
C ARG A 344 14.15 23.57 8.42
N GLY A 345 13.08 23.29 7.70
CA GLY A 345 12.00 24.23 7.44
C GLY A 345 11.20 24.58 8.70
N ALA A 346 10.28 25.52 8.58
CA ALA A 346 9.34 25.84 9.63
C ALA A 346 8.48 24.61 9.99
N SER A 347 8.15 24.46 11.27
CA SER A 347 7.24 23.40 11.71
C SER A 347 5.81 23.70 11.23
N ALA A 348 5.15 22.71 10.61
CA ALA A 348 3.72 22.74 10.31
C ALA A 348 2.91 22.99 11.59
N LYS A 349 1.80 23.71 11.50
CA LYS A 349 0.97 24.05 12.66
C LYS A 349 0.28 22.78 13.23
N ASN A 350 -0.28 22.91 14.42
CA ASN A 350 -1.01 21.84 15.14
C ASN A 350 -0.21 20.54 15.38
N PHE A 351 -0.87 19.47 15.82
CA PHE A 351 -0.24 18.21 16.20
C PHE A 351 -0.28 17.25 15.00
N SER A 352 0.89 16.84 14.50
CA SER A 352 1.01 16.22 13.18
C SER A 352 1.81 14.91 13.18
N SER A 353 2.94 14.83 13.90
CA SER A 353 3.79 13.63 14.05
C SER A 353 4.39 13.10 12.73
N GLU A 354 4.58 11.78 12.60
CA GLU A 354 5.01 11.12 11.36
C GLU A 354 4.26 11.66 10.14
N ALA A 355 5.01 11.97 9.08
CA ALA A 355 4.50 12.62 7.89
C ALA A 355 5.23 12.14 6.64
N VAL A 356 4.60 12.28 5.47
CA VAL A 356 5.19 12.02 4.15
C VAL A 356 4.96 13.24 3.26
N VAL A 357 5.88 13.50 2.33
CA VAL A 357 5.77 14.58 1.35
C VAL A 357 5.75 14.05 -0.08
N THR A 358 4.99 14.72 -0.95
CA THR A 358 5.09 14.53 -2.40
C THR A 358 4.88 15.86 -3.13
N GLU A 359 5.26 15.96 -4.40
CA GLU A 359 5.08 17.18 -5.20
C GLU A 359 3.88 17.06 -6.16
N ALA A 360 3.08 18.10 -6.29
CA ALA A 360 2.07 18.20 -7.33
C ALA A 360 1.95 19.64 -7.84
N ASP A 361 1.97 19.78 -9.17
CA ASP A 361 1.87 21.06 -9.90
C ASP A 361 2.75 22.18 -9.31
N GLY A 362 4.01 21.85 -9.02
CA GLY A 362 5.05 22.76 -8.52
C GLY A 362 5.01 23.08 -7.02
N LYS A 363 4.18 22.39 -6.24
CA LYS A 363 4.05 22.57 -4.78
C LYS A 363 4.32 21.27 -4.03
N LEU A 364 4.75 21.34 -2.77
CA LEU A 364 4.82 20.17 -1.90
C LEU A 364 3.55 20.00 -1.06
N TYR A 365 3.09 18.76 -0.94
CA TYR A 365 1.97 18.34 -0.11
C TYR A 365 2.49 17.42 1.00
N MET A 366 2.31 17.81 2.27
CA MET A 366 2.67 17.01 3.44
C MET A 366 1.41 16.40 4.08
N PHE A 367 1.32 15.08 4.11
CA PHE A 367 0.26 14.33 4.79
C PHE A 367 0.77 13.90 6.17
N VAL A 368 -0.09 13.91 7.21
CA VAL A 368 0.37 13.76 8.61
C VAL A 368 -0.47 12.79 9.42
N ARG A 369 0.17 11.96 10.26
CA ARG A 369 -0.48 10.87 11.00
C ARG A 369 -1.63 11.32 11.91
N ARG A 370 -1.61 12.53 12.48
CA ARG A 370 -2.45 12.84 13.66
C ARG A 370 -3.81 13.51 13.42
N GLU A 371 -3.95 14.39 12.44
CA GLU A 371 -5.11 15.29 12.37
C GLU A 371 -6.07 15.09 11.18
N ASN A 372 -5.86 14.09 10.31
CA ASN A 372 -6.63 13.92 9.05
C ASN A 372 -6.63 15.22 8.21
N VAL A 373 -5.43 15.79 8.07
CA VAL A 373 -5.15 17.02 7.33
C VAL A 373 -3.90 16.85 6.49
N TYR A 374 -3.73 17.76 5.52
CA TYR A 374 -2.48 17.97 4.80
C TYR A 374 -2.05 19.44 4.86
N TYR A 375 -0.79 19.69 4.55
CA TYR A 375 -0.21 21.03 4.44
C TYR A 375 0.38 21.23 3.06
N VAL A 376 0.38 22.47 2.56
CA VAL A 376 0.95 22.83 1.27
C VAL A 376 2.11 23.80 1.48
N SER A 377 3.24 23.55 0.81
CA SER A 377 4.39 24.44 0.70
C SER A 377 4.57 24.89 -0.76
N ASN A 378 4.90 26.16 -0.95
CA ASN A 378 5.20 26.76 -2.26
C ASN A 378 6.69 27.09 -2.42
N ASP A 379 7.52 26.71 -1.45
CA ASP A 379 8.91 27.11 -1.24
C ASP A 379 9.80 25.90 -0.88
N GLY A 380 9.50 24.74 -1.48
CA GLY A 380 10.32 23.53 -1.35
C GLY A 380 10.45 23.00 0.07
N GLY A 381 9.45 23.22 0.93
CA GLY A 381 9.40 22.74 2.33
C GLY A 381 9.85 23.74 3.39
N GLU A 382 10.21 24.98 3.01
CA GLU A 382 10.66 26.01 3.94
C GLU A 382 9.53 26.54 4.84
N THR A 383 8.33 26.76 4.28
CA THR A 383 7.13 27.13 5.05
C THR A 383 5.90 26.32 4.63
N TRP A 384 4.91 26.27 5.53
CA TRP A 384 3.70 25.46 5.38
C TRP A 384 2.44 26.30 5.57
N SER A 385 1.39 25.95 4.81
CA SER A 385 0.05 26.54 4.93
C SER A 385 -0.58 26.33 6.32
N ASP A 386 -1.75 26.93 6.53
CA ASP A 386 -2.69 26.41 7.52
C ASP A 386 -3.17 24.99 7.11
N PRO A 387 -3.60 24.13 8.05
CA PRO A 387 -4.02 22.76 7.76
C PRO A 387 -5.22 22.73 6.83
N GLN A 388 -5.13 21.91 5.78
CA GLN A 388 -6.20 21.63 4.82
C GLN A 388 -6.90 20.33 5.18
N ALA A 389 -8.23 20.30 5.14
CA ALA A 389 -9.00 19.11 5.48
C ALA A 389 -8.79 17.98 4.44
N MET A 390 -8.59 16.74 4.89
CA MET A 390 -8.40 15.62 3.96
C MET A 390 -9.58 15.35 3.02
N GLY A 391 -10.82 15.52 3.48
CA GLY A 391 -12.01 14.99 2.80
C GLY A 391 -12.24 13.48 2.96
N ILE A 392 -11.17 12.69 3.15
CA ILE A 392 -11.19 11.28 3.58
C ILE A 392 -10.89 11.12 5.09
N SER A 393 -11.07 9.90 5.62
CA SER A 393 -10.72 9.55 7.00
C SER A 393 -9.85 8.30 7.05
N TYR A 394 -8.79 8.33 7.85
CA TYR A 394 -7.84 7.23 8.06
C TYR A 394 -7.42 7.10 9.53
N ASN A 395 -6.65 6.05 9.84
CA ASN A 395 -6.15 5.80 11.19
C ASN A 395 -5.20 6.88 11.69
N ALA A 396 -5.65 7.72 12.64
CA ALA A 396 -4.86 8.82 13.20
C ALA A 396 -3.70 8.39 14.14
N THR A 397 -3.35 7.10 14.13
CA THR A 397 -2.39 6.45 15.04
C THR A 397 -1.40 5.51 14.35
N CYS A 398 -1.33 5.55 13.00
CA CYS A 398 -0.34 4.85 12.20
C CYS A 398 0.32 5.78 11.17
N GLN A 399 1.54 5.43 10.76
CA GLN A 399 2.18 6.03 9.59
C GLN A 399 1.35 5.82 8.32
N LEU A 400 1.62 6.68 7.35
CA LEU A 400 0.98 6.79 6.05
C LEU A 400 2.06 7.08 5.00
N THR A 401 1.75 6.85 3.73
CA THR A 401 2.68 7.09 2.61
C THR A 401 1.94 7.76 1.45
N ALA A 402 2.65 8.55 0.66
CA ALA A 402 2.11 9.20 -0.53
C ALA A 402 3.17 9.29 -1.63
N THR A 403 2.73 9.20 -2.88
CA THR A 403 3.53 9.55 -4.05
C THR A 403 2.63 10.11 -5.14
N THR A 404 3.08 11.14 -5.83
CA THR A 404 2.50 11.53 -7.11
C THR A 404 2.83 10.49 -8.17
N TYR A 405 1.85 10.23 -9.04
CA TYR A 405 1.98 9.35 -10.20
C TYR A 405 2.46 10.16 -11.42
N SER A 406 3.38 9.59 -12.22
CA SER A 406 4.11 10.30 -13.27
C SER A 406 3.22 10.82 -14.41
N GLU A 407 2.15 10.09 -14.73
CA GLU A 407 1.18 10.44 -15.76
C GLU A 407 -0.09 11.06 -15.13
N LYS A 408 -0.75 11.98 -15.85
CA LYS A 408 -2.03 12.57 -15.39
C LYS A 408 -3.12 11.48 -15.37
N ILE A 409 -4.04 11.53 -14.40
CA ILE A 409 -5.24 10.68 -14.37
C ILE A 409 -6.47 11.57 -14.55
N ASN A 410 -7.27 11.25 -15.57
CA ASN A 410 -8.35 12.10 -16.09
C ASN A 410 -7.91 13.55 -16.32
N GLY A 411 -6.67 13.75 -16.81
CA GLY A 411 -6.10 15.08 -17.08
C GLY A 411 -5.65 15.88 -15.85
N LYS A 412 -5.75 15.34 -14.63
CA LYS A 412 -5.26 15.97 -13.39
C LYS A 412 -4.03 15.25 -12.84
N THR A 413 -3.23 15.94 -12.02
CA THR A 413 -2.15 15.32 -11.24
C THR A 413 -2.77 14.37 -10.23
N ALA A 414 -2.26 13.14 -10.13
CA ALA A 414 -2.78 12.14 -9.22
C ALA A 414 -1.80 11.88 -8.09
N ILE A 415 -2.23 12.13 -6.85
CA ILE A 415 -1.52 11.72 -5.64
C ILE A 415 -2.10 10.39 -5.17
N PHE A 416 -1.27 9.36 -5.11
CA PHE A 416 -1.59 8.09 -4.47
C PHE A 416 -1.24 8.20 -2.99
N PHE A 417 -2.15 7.80 -2.12
CA PHE A 417 -2.02 7.90 -0.66
C PHE A 417 -2.43 6.58 -0.02
N ALA A 418 -1.53 5.92 0.71
CA ALA A 418 -1.80 4.63 1.34
C ALA A 418 -1.67 4.68 2.87
N CYS A 419 -2.62 4.03 3.54
CA CYS A 419 -2.76 4.03 5.00
C CYS A 419 -3.77 2.94 5.47
N PRO A 420 -3.83 2.61 6.77
CA PRO A 420 -4.97 1.89 7.33
C PRO A 420 -6.22 2.78 7.34
N SER A 421 -7.28 2.36 6.66
CA SER A 421 -8.54 3.12 6.57
C SER A 421 -9.44 2.95 7.81
N ASN A 422 -9.20 1.93 8.65
CA ASN A 422 -9.92 1.79 9.91
C ASN A 422 -9.46 2.86 10.91
N THR A 423 -10.34 3.80 11.25
CA THR A 423 -10.02 4.94 12.13
C THR A 423 -9.74 4.56 13.60
N PHE A 424 -10.02 3.32 14.00
CA PHE A 424 -9.86 2.83 15.38
C PHE A 424 -8.69 1.85 15.57
N SER A 425 -8.31 1.10 14.52
CA SER A 425 -7.26 0.08 14.59
C SER A 425 -6.39 0.05 13.34
N ARG A 426 -5.18 -0.53 13.45
CA ARG A 426 -4.27 -0.77 12.31
C ARG A 426 -4.79 -1.92 11.45
N ALA A 427 -5.78 -1.63 10.62
CA ALA A 427 -6.48 -2.59 9.78
C ALA A 427 -7.09 -1.92 8.55
N ALA A 428 -7.51 -2.75 7.59
CA ALA A 428 -8.15 -2.35 6.34
C ALA A 428 -7.31 -1.35 5.54
N GLY A 429 -6.16 -1.81 5.03
CA GLY A 429 -5.29 -1.00 4.20
C GLY A 429 -5.99 -0.55 2.92
N LYS A 430 -5.88 0.73 2.60
CA LYS A 430 -6.35 1.30 1.34
C LYS A 430 -5.29 2.13 0.64
N ILE A 431 -5.38 2.16 -0.68
CA ILE A 431 -4.79 3.22 -1.51
C ILE A 431 -5.93 4.13 -1.93
N TYR A 432 -5.83 5.42 -1.65
CA TYR A 432 -6.71 6.46 -2.18
C TYR A 432 -5.98 7.19 -3.31
N VAL A 433 -6.69 7.62 -4.35
CA VAL A 433 -6.14 8.43 -5.44
C VAL A 433 -6.82 9.79 -5.47
N GLY A 434 -6.04 10.82 -5.18
CA GLY A 434 -6.46 12.21 -5.12
C GLY A 434 -6.09 12.96 -6.38
N LEU A 435 -7.09 13.47 -7.10
CA LEU A 435 -6.91 14.33 -8.27
C LEU A 435 -6.78 15.78 -7.81
N VAL A 436 -5.60 16.37 -8.04
CA VAL A 436 -5.29 17.74 -7.64
C VAL A 436 -6.03 18.73 -8.55
N GLN A 437 -6.73 19.68 -7.91
CA GLN A 437 -7.53 20.72 -8.56
C GLN A 437 -6.70 22.00 -8.76
N ASP A 438 -7.22 22.92 -9.58
CA ASP A 438 -6.48 24.11 -10.01
C ASP A 438 -6.23 25.12 -8.88
N ASP A 439 -7.01 25.06 -7.80
CA ASP A 439 -6.80 25.82 -6.56
C ASP A 439 -5.80 25.14 -5.58
N GLY A 440 -5.38 23.90 -5.88
CA GLY A 440 -4.54 23.06 -5.04
C GLY A 440 -5.31 22.18 -4.04
N SER A 441 -6.64 22.15 -4.08
CA SER A 441 -7.42 21.16 -3.34
C SER A 441 -7.30 19.76 -3.96
N ILE A 442 -7.70 18.72 -3.22
CA ILE A 442 -7.58 17.32 -3.65
C ILE A 442 -8.98 16.68 -3.69
N ASP A 443 -9.36 16.12 -4.84
CA ASP A 443 -10.57 15.33 -5.02
C ASP A 443 -10.25 13.83 -5.00
N TRP A 444 -10.73 13.12 -3.96
CA TRP A 444 -10.43 11.70 -3.75
C TRP A 444 -11.33 10.80 -4.61
N ALA A 445 -11.03 10.77 -5.91
CA ALA A 445 -11.84 10.14 -6.94
C ALA A 445 -11.86 8.60 -6.92
N TYR A 446 -10.84 7.95 -6.33
CA TYR A 446 -10.74 6.48 -6.27
C TYR A 446 -10.25 6.00 -4.91
N ASP A 447 -10.71 4.81 -4.50
CA ASP A 447 -10.13 4.05 -3.40
C ASP A 447 -10.04 2.54 -3.73
N TYR A 448 -8.95 1.91 -3.32
CA TYR A 448 -8.63 0.50 -3.56
C TYR A 448 -8.35 -0.21 -2.24
N SER A 449 -8.98 -1.38 -2.03
CA SER A 449 -8.81 -2.19 -0.83
C SER A 449 -7.65 -3.18 -0.98
N ILE A 450 -6.60 -3.00 -0.17
CA ILE A 450 -5.35 -3.79 -0.26
C ILE A 450 -5.51 -5.20 0.33
N ASN A 451 -6.30 -5.30 1.42
CA ASN A 451 -6.43 -6.52 2.22
C ASN A 451 -7.77 -6.65 2.96
N GLY A 452 -8.84 -6.02 2.47
CA GLY A 452 -10.18 -6.14 3.08
C GLY A 452 -10.24 -5.54 4.48
N SER A 453 -10.48 -6.37 5.49
CA SER A 453 -10.51 -5.98 6.92
C SER A 453 -9.26 -6.38 7.69
N ALA A 454 -8.28 -7.04 7.06
CA ALA A 454 -7.12 -7.62 7.73
C ALA A 454 -6.15 -6.55 8.29
N TYR A 455 -5.24 -6.98 9.17
CA TYR A 455 -4.23 -6.11 9.77
C TYR A 455 -3.38 -5.41 8.70
N TYR A 456 -3.22 -4.10 8.86
CA TYR A 456 -2.41 -3.25 8.00
C TYR A 456 -1.88 -2.09 8.84
N ALA A 457 -0.57 -1.87 8.83
CA ALA A 457 0.07 -0.82 9.63
C ALA A 457 0.94 0.10 8.77
N TYR A 458 2.25 0.18 9.04
CA TYR A 458 3.15 1.09 8.30
C TYR A 458 3.28 0.61 6.85
N SER A 459 3.49 1.55 5.93
CA SER A 459 3.55 1.25 4.50
C SER A 459 4.43 2.25 3.74
N CYS A 460 4.92 1.83 2.58
CA CYS A 460 5.56 2.69 1.61
C CYS A 460 5.16 2.26 0.20
N ILE A 461 4.83 3.23 -0.65
CA ILE A 461 4.49 3.02 -2.05
C ILE A 461 5.53 3.66 -2.98
N SER A 462 5.71 3.06 -4.14
CA SER A 462 6.51 3.62 -5.24
C SER A 462 5.87 3.25 -6.57
N GLU A 463 5.88 4.17 -7.53
CA GLU A 463 5.58 3.84 -8.93
C GLU A 463 6.70 2.96 -9.49
N MET A 464 6.33 1.85 -10.12
CA MET A 464 7.25 0.91 -10.76
C MET A 464 7.48 1.31 -12.22
N ALA A 465 8.59 0.91 -12.83
CA ALA A 465 8.93 1.29 -14.22
C ALA A 465 7.93 0.80 -15.29
N ASN A 466 7.03 -0.13 -14.93
CA ASN A 466 5.92 -0.59 -15.77
C ASN A 466 4.60 0.18 -15.55
N GLY A 467 4.60 1.23 -14.71
CA GLY A 467 3.43 2.04 -14.35
C GLY A 467 2.54 1.44 -13.25
N ASN A 468 2.88 0.27 -12.70
CA ASN A 468 2.15 -0.30 -11.56
C ASN A 468 2.62 0.32 -10.23
N ILE A 469 1.87 0.08 -9.15
CA ILE A 469 2.22 0.55 -7.82
C ILE A 469 2.86 -0.58 -7.04
N GLY A 470 4.14 -0.43 -6.71
CA GLY A 470 4.84 -1.26 -5.73
C GLY A 470 4.46 -0.80 -4.33
N LEU A 471 4.03 -1.73 -3.49
CA LEU A 471 3.64 -1.50 -2.10
C LEU A 471 4.44 -2.41 -1.17
N LEU A 472 5.10 -1.82 -0.18
CA LEU A 472 5.73 -2.54 0.93
C LEU A 472 4.98 -2.17 2.22
N TYR A 473 4.46 -3.13 2.98
CA TYR A 473 3.64 -2.84 4.18
C TYR A 473 3.78 -3.85 5.31
N GLU A 474 3.48 -3.42 6.53
CA GLU A 474 3.34 -4.27 7.72
C GLU A 474 2.01 -5.02 7.69
N SER A 475 2.09 -6.34 7.46
CA SER A 475 0.96 -7.27 7.47
C SER A 475 0.84 -8.03 8.81
N ASN A 476 0.03 -9.09 8.85
CA ASN A 476 -0.30 -9.80 10.10
C ASN A 476 0.96 -10.36 10.79
N GLY A 477 1.10 -10.07 12.09
CA GLY A 477 2.32 -10.37 12.86
C GLY A 477 3.46 -9.36 12.63
N THR A 478 3.15 -8.16 12.10
CA THR A 478 4.13 -7.14 11.66
C THR A 478 5.11 -7.61 10.59
N ALA A 479 4.83 -8.73 9.90
CA ALA A 479 5.64 -9.19 8.78
C ALA A 479 5.64 -8.14 7.66
N ILE A 480 6.81 -7.79 7.13
CA ILE A 480 6.92 -6.90 5.97
C ILE A 480 6.52 -7.67 4.71
N THR A 481 5.62 -7.09 3.91
CA THR A 481 5.05 -7.72 2.73
C THR A 481 5.13 -6.78 1.52
N PHE A 482 5.81 -7.21 0.48
CA PHE A 482 5.83 -6.59 -0.84
C PHE A 482 4.66 -7.11 -1.69
N LYS A 483 4.01 -6.20 -2.42
CA LYS A 483 3.03 -6.48 -3.48
C LYS A 483 3.25 -5.51 -4.64
N GLU A 484 3.19 -6.02 -5.86
CA GLU A 484 2.88 -5.23 -7.04
C GLU A 484 1.35 -5.14 -7.19
N ILE A 485 0.81 -3.95 -7.44
CA ILE A 485 -0.63 -3.72 -7.66
C ILE A 485 -0.79 -3.05 -9.02
N ALA A 486 -1.56 -3.68 -9.92
CA ALA A 486 -1.76 -3.15 -11.25
C ALA A 486 -2.55 -1.85 -11.23
N LEU A 487 -2.10 -0.82 -11.96
CA LEU A 487 -2.74 0.50 -11.97
C LEU A 487 -4.24 0.41 -12.34
N LYS A 488 -4.56 -0.42 -13.33
CA LYS A 488 -5.93 -0.71 -13.78
C LYS A 488 -6.86 -1.23 -12.68
N ASP A 489 -6.33 -1.86 -11.63
CA ASP A 489 -7.14 -2.40 -10.53
C ASP A 489 -7.47 -1.29 -9.51
N ILE A 490 -6.66 -0.22 -9.46
CA ILE A 490 -6.85 0.94 -8.58
C ILE A 490 -7.79 1.97 -9.23
N VAL A 491 -7.59 2.30 -10.51
CA VAL A 491 -8.34 3.38 -11.21
C VAL A 491 -9.29 2.88 -12.31
N GLY A 492 -9.39 1.57 -12.51
CA GLY A 492 -10.35 0.96 -13.44
C GLY A 492 -10.16 1.42 -14.89
N SER A 493 -11.20 2.02 -15.47
CA SER A 493 -11.20 2.54 -16.84
C SER A 493 -10.80 4.00 -16.97
N ALA A 494 -10.17 4.59 -15.94
CA ALA A 494 -9.71 5.98 -15.97
C ALA A 494 -8.77 6.25 -17.17
N SER A 495 -8.80 7.47 -17.67
CA SER A 495 -7.87 7.88 -18.73
C SER A 495 -6.53 8.25 -18.10
N VAL A 496 -5.48 7.50 -18.42
CA VAL A 496 -4.13 7.71 -17.88
C VAL A 496 -3.24 8.29 -18.97
N GLY A 497 -2.66 9.47 -18.70
CA GLY A 497 -1.70 10.11 -19.58
C GLY A 497 -1.67 11.64 -19.58
N SER A 498 -0.46 12.18 -19.71
CA SER A 498 -0.09 13.59 -19.91
C SER A 498 -0.75 14.25 -21.13
N VAL A 499 -0.97 13.52 -22.22
CA VAL A 499 -1.89 13.91 -23.31
C VAL A 499 -3.22 13.20 -23.06
N TRP A 500 -4.37 13.84 -23.29
CA TRP A 500 -5.67 13.17 -23.13
C TRP A 500 -6.75 13.72 -24.08
N LEU A 501 -7.76 12.90 -24.34
CA LEU A 501 -8.89 13.24 -25.20
C LEU A 501 -10.09 13.67 -24.36
N THR A 502 -10.79 14.72 -24.79
CA THR A 502 -12.10 15.08 -24.23
C THR A 502 -13.20 15.09 -25.28
N ASP A 503 -14.40 14.69 -24.87
CA ASP A 503 -15.61 14.77 -25.69
C ASP A 503 -16.09 16.23 -25.89
N LYS A 504 -17.25 16.38 -26.55
CA LYS A 504 -17.88 17.68 -26.82
C LYS A 504 -18.33 18.45 -25.56
N ASP A 505 -18.50 17.76 -24.44
CA ASP A 505 -18.98 18.31 -23.16
C ASP A 505 -17.81 18.54 -22.17
N GLY A 506 -16.59 18.15 -22.56
CA GLY A 506 -15.36 18.31 -21.78
C GLY A 506 -14.98 17.09 -20.95
N ASN A 507 -15.72 15.99 -21.01
CA ASN A 507 -15.40 14.78 -20.25
C ASN A 507 -14.17 14.10 -20.84
N VAL A 508 -13.24 13.65 -19.99
CA VAL A 508 -12.07 12.88 -20.45
C VAL A 508 -12.50 11.48 -20.85
N ILE A 509 -12.07 11.03 -22.04
CA ILE A 509 -12.44 9.73 -22.61
C ILE A 509 -11.24 8.89 -23.02
N SER A 510 -11.40 7.57 -22.97
CA SER A 510 -10.49 6.56 -23.51
C SER A 510 -11.20 5.59 -24.48
N SER A 511 -12.54 5.63 -24.53
CA SER A 511 -13.37 4.91 -25.49
C SER A 511 -14.64 5.70 -25.83
N ASP A 512 -15.25 5.39 -26.98
CA ASP A 512 -16.56 5.90 -27.41
C ASP A 512 -17.26 4.89 -28.35
N SER A 513 -18.57 5.05 -28.55
CA SER A 513 -19.38 4.30 -29.51
C SER A 513 -19.84 5.20 -30.66
N MET A 514 -19.85 4.69 -31.89
CA MET A 514 -20.31 5.44 -33.07
C MET A 514 -21.17 4.59 -34.00
N LYS A 515 -22.11 5.24 -34.67
CA LYS A 515 -22.90 4.62 -35.75
C LYS A 515 -22.05 4.50 -37.02
N SER A 516 -22.35 3.49 -37.83
CA SER A 516 -21.82 3.35 -39.20
C SER A 516 -21.93 4.68 -39.96
N SER A 517 -20.82 5.16 -40.55
CA SER A 517 -20.69 6.44 -41.25
C SER A 517 -20.96 7.71 -40.42
N GLN A 518 -20.83 7.65 -39.10
CA GLN A 518 -20.83 8.83 -38.24
C GLN A 518 -19.45 9.51 -38.17
N THR A 519 -19.43 10.85 -38.20
CA THR A 519 -18.28 11.65 -37.78
C THR A 519 -18.47 12.16 -36.34
N LYS A 520 -17.41 12.10 -35.54
CA LYS A 520 -17.29 12.70 -34.20
C LYS A 520 -16.04 13.58 -34.12
N THR A 521 -15.92 14.38 -33.07
CA THR A 521 -14.75 15.24 -32.83
C THR A 521 -14.48 15.37 -31.34
N TYR A 522 -13.21 15.29 -30.98
CA TYR A 522 -12.70 15.29 -29.61
C TYR A 522 -11.60 16.35 -29.50
N ALA A 523 -11.42 16.99 -28.36
CA ALA A 523 -10.24 17.84 -28.16
C ALA A 523 -9.04 17.00 -27.71
N VAL A 524 -7.83 17.37 -28.15
CA VAL A 524 -6.58 16.76 -27.71
C VAL A 524 -5.88 17.75 -26.80
N ASN A 525 -5.73 17.37 -25.53
CA ASN A 525 -5.27 18.21 -24.44
C ASN A 525 -3.88 17.75 -23.97
N GLY A 526 -3.15 18.62 -23.26
CA GLY A 526 -1.83 18.30 -22.70
C GLY A 526 -0.68 18.25 -23.72
N VAL A 527 -0.92 18.64 -24.97
CA VAL A 527 0.11 18.76 -26.01
C VAL A 527 0.89 20.06 -25.80
N ALA A 528 2.20 19.97 -25.57
CA ALA A 528 3.06 21.14 -25.42
C ALA A 528 3.18 21.94 -26.74
N GLU A 529 3.29 23.27 -26.64
CA GLU A 529 3.37 24.14 -27.82
C GLU A 529 4.53 23.76 -28.75
N GLY A 530 4.26 23.70 -30.06
CA GLY A 530 5.23 23.26 -31.07
C GLY A 530 5.41 21.75 -31.22
N THR A 531 4.74 20.92 -30.39
CA THR A 531 4.78 19.44 -30.53
C THR A 531 4.03 19.00 -31.79
N SER A 532 4.66 18.19 -32.63
CA SER A 532 4.00 17.55 -33.78
C SER A 532 3.01 16.48 -33.30
N VAL A 533 1.80 16.51 -33.86
CA VAL A 533 0.75 15.52 -33.59
C VAL A 533 0.40 14.75 -34.86
N GLU A 534 0.56 13.43 -34.82
CA GLU A 534 0.18 12.50 -35.88
C GLU A 534 -0.96 11.59 -35.40
N VAL A 535 -1.76 11.08 -36.34
CA VAL A 535 -2.89 10.20 -36.04
C VAL A 535 -2.92 9.00 -36.98
N THR A 536 -3.24 7.83 -36.43
CA THR A 536 -3.29 6.56 -37.17
C THR A 536 -4.51 5.75 -36.74
N SER A 537 -5.20 5.07 -37.67
CA SER A 537 -6.22 4.07 -37.35
C SER A 537 -5.64 2.66 -37.34
N SER A 538 -6.15 1.78 -36.47
CA SER A 538 -5.88 0.33 -36.55
C SER A 538 -6.65 -0.37 -37.69
N ASP A 539 -7.73 0.24 -38.18
CA ASP A 539 -8.53 -0.24 -39.31
C ASP A 539 -9.11 0.98 -40.06
N GLU A 540 -8.37 1.49 -41.05
CA GLU A 540 -8.79 2.61 -41.91
C GLU A 540 -10.07 2.31 -42.72
N SER A 541 -10.50 1.05 -42.82
CA SER A 541 -11.78 0.69 -43.46
C SER A 541 -12.97 0.87 -42.51
N ALA A 542 -12.76 0.65 -41.20
CA ALA A 542 -13.76 0.85 -40.17
C ALA A 542 -13.81 2.31 -39.68
N VAL A 543 -12.66 2.98 -39.57
CA VAL A 543 -12.57 4.37 -39.11
C VAL A 543 -11.31 5.08 -39.62
N THR A 544 -11.49 6.34 -40.01
CA THR A 544 -10.41 7.28 -40.39
C THR A 544 -10.32 8.42 -39.37
N ALA A 545 -9.14 9.02 -39.21
CA ALA A 545 -8.94 10.13 -38.28
C ALA A 545 -8.03 11.24 -38.84
N VAL A 546 -8.29 12.47 -38.43
CA VAL A 546 -7.49 13.67 -38.78
C VAL A 546 -7.33 14.54 -37.54
N TYR A 547 -6.12 15.02 -37.29
CA TYR A 547 -5.86 16.05 -36.28
C TYR A 547 -5.81 17.44 -36.92
N GLU A 548 -6.59 18.39 -36.39
CA GLU A 548 -6.66 19.76 -36.87
C GLU A 548 -7.00 20.71 -35.71
N ASN A 549 -6.30 21.83 -35.57
CA ASN A 549 -6.67 22.92 -34.66
C ASN A 549 -6.95 22.47 -33.19
N GLY A 550 -6.08 21.60 -32.65
CA GLY A 550 -6.24 21.06 -31.29
C GLY A 550 -7.27 19.94 -31.15
N LYS A 551 -7.84 19.44 -32.25
CA LYS A 551 -8.96 18.48 -32.24
C LYS A 551 -8.68 17.25 -33.08
N LEU A 552 -9.07 16.10 -32.55
CA LEU A 552 -9.13 14.82 -33.25
C LEU A 552 -10.52 14.68 -33.87
N LYS A 553 -10.61 14.77 -35.20
CA LYS A 553 -11.83 14.47 -35.96
C LYS A 553 -11.79 13.03 -36.44
N VAL A 554 -12.82 12.26 -36.13
CA VAL A 554 -12.89 10.82 -36.42
C VAL A 554 -14.13 10.51 -37.24
N THR A 555 -13.98 9.74 -38.32
CA THR A 555 -15.09 9.38 -39.22
C THR A 555 -15.13 7.88 -39.45
N SER A 556 -16.23 7.25 -39.04
CA SER A 556 -16.53 5.85 -39.33
C SER A 556 -16.70 5.62 -40.84
N GLY A 557 -16.26 4.46 -41.33
CA GLY A 557 -16.60 3.95 -42.65
C GLY A 557 -18.03 3.38 -42.72
N GLN A 558 -18.32 2.58 -43.74
CA GLN A 558 -19.52 1.74 -43.76
C GLN A 558 -19.15 0.38 -43.15
N VAL A 559 -19.71 0.09 -41.97
CA VAL A 559 -19.51 -1.20 -41.26
C VAL A 559 -20.83 -1.97 -41.17
N GLU A 560 -20.71 -3.30 -41.14
CA GLU A 560 -21.79 -4.27 -40.89
C GLU A 560 -21.49 -4.98 -39.55
N GLY A 561 -22.50 -5.14 -38.70
CA GLY A 561 -22.37 -5.70 -37.35
C GLY A 561 -21.63 -4.77 -36.37
N LEU A 562 -20.70 -5.33 -35.59
CA LEU A 562 -19.78 -4.56 -34.73
C LEU A 562 -18.37 -4.62 -35.29
N LYS A 563 -17.76 -3.46 -35.49
CA LYS A 563 -16.33 -3.29 -35.70
C LYS A 563 -15.72 -2.57 -34.50
N GLN A 564 -14.70 -3.16 -33.91
CA GLN A 564 -13.85 -2.49 -32.93
C GLN A 564 -12.59 -1.98 -33.65
N ALA A 565 -12.31 -0.70 -33.52
CA ALA A 565 -11.10 -0.08 -34.07
C ALA A 565 -10.50 0.87 -33.03
N THR A 566 -9.22 1.19 -33.17
CA THR A 566 -8.55 2.21 -32.36
C THR A 566 -8.03 3.33 -33.22
N VAL A 567 -8.15 4.56 -32.71
CA VAL A 567 -7.48 5.73 -33.26
C VAL A 567 -6.39 6.14 -32.28
N THR A 568 -5.15 6.09 -32.74
CA THR A 568 -3.98 6.44 -31.94
C THR A 568 -3.53 7.85 -32.30
N VAL A 569 -3.34 8.69 -31.29
CA VAL A 569 -2.77 10.03 -31.36
C VAL A 569 -1.35 9.97 -30.83
N HIS A 570 -0.38 10.33 -31.67
CA HIS A 570 1.03 10.41 -31.32
C HIS A 570 1.40 11.89 -31.21
N ALA A 571 1.86 12.32 -30.04
CA ALA A 571 2.24 13.70 -29.76
C ALA A 571 3.63 13.73 -29.14
N GLY A 572 4.66 13.87 -29.98
CA GLY A 572 6.05 13.62 -29.56
C GLY A 572 6.24 12.17 -29.13
N SER A 573 6.72 11.96 -27.89
CA SER A 573 6.84 10.62 -27.28
C SER A 573 5.53 10.09 -26.67
N TYR A 574 4.49 10.92 -26.54
CA TYR A 574 3.22 10.51 -25.92
C TYR A 574 2.30 9.84 -26.92
N VAL A 575 1.74 8.69 -26.54
CA VAL A 575 0.83 7.90 -27.37
C VAL A 575 -0.50 7.74 -26.63
N ARG A 576 -1.62 8.13 -27.25
CA ARG A 576 -2.96 8.00 -26.66
C ARG A 576 -3.91 7.30 -27.62
N ILE A 577 -4.69 6.36 -27.09
CA ILE A 577 -5.51 5.44 -27.88
C ILE A 577 -6.98 5.68 -27.53
N LEU A 578 -7.78 6.07 -28.53
CA LEU A 578 -9.23 6.08 -28.45
C LEU A 578 -9.78 4.76 -28.98
N LYS A 579 -10.43 3.97 -28.12
CA LYS A 579 -11.09 2.72 -28.52
C LYS A 579 -12.51 3.01 -29.02
N LEU A 580 -12.87 2.53 -30.20
CA LEU A 580 -14.15 2.83 -30.86
C LEU A 580 -14.94 1.56 -31.12
N ASN A 581 -16.16 1.51 -30.60
CA ASN A 581 -17.17 0.50 -30.93
C ASN A 581 -18.08 1.06 -32.03
N ILE A 582 -17.97 0.52 -33.23
CA ILE A 582 -18.63 1.03 -34.44
C ILE A 582 -19.67 0.01 -34.88
N SER A 583 -20.95 0.42 -34.98
CA SER A 583 -22.01 -0.51 -35.36
C SER A 583 -23.08 0.09 -36.27
N ASP A 584 -23.71 -0.78 -37.07
CA ASP A 584 -24.92 -0.50 -37.85
C ASP A 584 -26.21 -0.53 -37.00
N THR A 585 -26.19 -1.15 -35.82
CA THR A 585 -27.30 -1.13 -34.85
C THR A 585 -27.05 -0.14 -33.71
N GLU A 586 -28.14 0.43 -33.19
CA GLU A 586 -28.10 1.38 -32.07
C GLU A 586 -28.34 0.72 -30.70
N ASN A 587 -28.97 -0.45 -30.66
CA ASN A 587 -29.33 -1.14 -29.43
C ASN A 587 -28.51 -2.42 -29.24
N TYR A 588 -27.25 -2.25 -28.83
CA TYR A 588 -26.33 -3.35 -28.62
C TYR A 588 -25.63 -3.30 -27.26
N LYS A 589 -25.07 -4.44 -26.86
CA LYS A 589 -24.13 -4.57 -25.73
C LYS A 589 -22.90 -5.33 -26.20
N VAL A 590 -21.72 -4.85 -25.81
CA VAL A 590 -20.46 -5.58 -26.00
C VAL A 590 -20.18 -6.42 -24.75
N VAL A 591 -20.04 -7.72 -24.96
CA VAL A 591 -19.72 -8.71 -23.92
C VAL A 591 -18.27 -9.12 -24.11
N GLU A 592 -17.35 -8.34 -23.54
CA GLU A 592 -15.94 -8.75 -23.48
C GLU A 592 -15.74 -9.86 -22.43
N LEU A 593 -15.05 -10.92 -22.83
CA LEU A 593 -14.68 -12.10 -22.04
C LEU A 593 -13.21 -12.46 -22.33
N ASN A 594 -12.56 -13.14 -21.39
CA ASN A 594 -11.37 -13.95 -21.70
C ASN A 594 -11.80 -15.39 -22.03
N MET A 595 -10.96 -16.18 -22.70
CA MET A 595 -11.19 -17.62 -22.88
C MET A 595 -11.45 -18.33 -21.54
N GLY A 596 -12.50 -19.14 -21.46
CA GLY A 596 -12.99 -19.78 -20.23
C GLY A 596 -13.75 -18.87 -19.27
N GLY A 597 -13.78 -17.54 -19.49
CA GLY A 597 -14.49 -16.58 -18.67
C GLY A 597 -16.00 -16.57 -18.92
N THR A 598 -16.78 -16.18 -17.90
CA THR A 598 -18.24 -16.05 -17.99
C THR A 598 -18.73 -14.66 -17.61
N LYS A 599 -19.88 -14.25 -18.16
CA LYS A 599 -20.54 -12.98 -17.81
C LYS A 599 -22.05 -13.09 -17.94
N SER A 600 -22.77 -12.74 -16.88
CA SER A 600 -24.23 -12.81 -16.82
C SER A 600 -24.87 -11.43 -16.84
N TYR A 601 -26.04 -11.36 -17.47
CA TYR A 601 -26.93 -10.21 -17.48
C TYR A 601 -28.33 -10.67 -17.09
N THR A 602 -29.07 -9.84 -16.35
CA THR A 602 -30.50 -10.08 -16.10
C THR A 602 -31.30 -9.10 -16.96
N ASP A 603 -32.16 -9.62 -17.82
CA ASP A 603 -33.22 -8.87 -18.47
C ASP A 603 -34.52 -9.07 -17.67
N THR A 604 -35.23 -8.00 -17.35
CA THR A 604 -36.48 -8.02 -16.57
C THR A 604 -37.70 -7.62 -17.40
N THR A 605 -37.58 -7.65 -18.74
CA THR A 605 -38.64 -7.23 -19.66
C THR A 605 -39.38 -8.39 -20.32
N GLY A 606 -38.83 -9.61 -20.28
CA GLY A 606 -39.51 -10.81 -20.76
C GLY A 606 -38.75 -12.12 -20.47
N ASN A 607 -39.45 -13.23 -20.71
CA ASN A 607 -38.86 -14.56 -20.80
C ASN A 607 -38.33 -14.78 -22.23
N TYR A 608 -37.02 -14.92 -22.36
CA TYR A 608 -36.28 -15.08 -23.61
C TYR A 608 -35.52 -16.42 -23.65
N SER A 609 -35.81 -17.35 -22.74
CA SER A 609 -35.16 -18.68 -22.65
C SER A 609 -35.27 -19.52 -23.92
N SER A 610 -36.26 -19.23 -24.78
CA SER A 610 -36.50 -19.88 -26.08
C SER A 610 -35.89 -19.16 -27.28
N THR A 611 -35.08 -18.10 -27.07
CA THR A 611 -34.44 -17.34 -28.16
C THR A 611 -33.54 -18.23 -29.00
N ASP A 612 -33.61 -18.11 -30.33
CA ASP A 612 -32.72 -18.84 -31.22
C ASP A 612 -31.28 -18.32 -31.13
N THR A 613 -30.35 -19.23 -30.83
CA THR A 613 -28.91 -18.97 -30.70
C THR A 613 -28.12 -19.64 -31.83
N SER A 614 -28.79 -20.10 -32.90
CA SER A 614 -28.18 -20.77 -34.04
C SER A 614 -27.10 -19.95 -34.76
N ALA A 615 -27.24 -18.62 -34.76
CA ALA A 615 -26.28 -17.67 -35.33
C ALA A 615 -25.01 -17.43 -34.48
N LEU A 616 -24.99 -17.89 -33.23
CA LEU A 616 -23.83 -17.78 -32.34
C LEU A 616 -22.77 -18.81 -32.73
N ASP A 617 -21.54 -18.37 -33.00
CA ASP A 617 -20.41 -19.28 -33.20
C ASP A 617 -20.00 -19.88 -31.85
N LYS A 618 -20.33 -21.16 -31.69
CA LYS A 618 -20.10 -21.95 -30.47
C LYS A 618 -18.62 -22.26 -30.22
N ASN A 619 -17.75 -22.05 -31.21
CA ASN A 619 -16.30 -22.12 -31.04
C ASN A 619 -15.74 -20.85 -30.39
N VAL A 620 -16.44 -19.71 -30.50
CA VAL A 620 -16.07 -18.45 -29.86
C VAL A 620 -16.76 -18.30 -28.50
N ALA A 621 -18.09 -18.44 -28.46
CA ALA A 621 -18.85 -18.30 -27.23
C ALA A 621 -20.08 -19.21 -27.16
N LYS A 622 -20.45 -19.56 -25.93
CA LYS A 622 -21.70 -20.24 -25.57
C LYS A 622 -22.58 -19.27 -24.79
N VAL A 623 -23.90 -19.34 -25.00
CA VAL A 623 -24.89 -18.61 -24.20
C VAL A 623 -25.86 -19.60 -23.54
N THR A 624 -26.21 -19.32 -22.29
CA THR A 624 -27.21 -20.07 -21.50
C THR A 624 -28.25 -19.08 -21.02
N MET A 625 -29.53 -19.36 -21.24
CA MET A 625 -30.63 -18.49 -20.83
C MET A 625 -31.58 -19.25 -19.91
N ILE A 626 -31.83 -18.69 -18.72
CA ILE A 626 -32.81 -19.19 -17.75
C ILE A 626 -33.85 -18.09 -17.59
N GLY A 627 -35.11 -18.38 -17.92
CA GLY A 627 -36.17 -17.38 -17.91
C GLY A 627 -37.38 -17.79 -17.09
N GLU A 628 -38.04 -16.80 -16.52
CA GLU A 628 -39.23 -16.92 -15.68
C GLU A 628 -40.42 -16.28 -16.41
N ASP A 629 -41.56 -16.95 -16.45
CA ASP A 629 -42.76 -16.43 -17.10
C ASP A 629 -43.39 -15.26 -16.32
N PRO A 630 -44.00 -14.28 -17.03
CA PRO A 630 -44.68 -13.16 -16.40
C PRO A 630 -45.81 -13.64 -15.49
N GLN A 631 -45.86 -13.08 -14.28
CA GLN A 631 -46.89 -13.39 -13.29
C GLN A 631 -48.13 -12.52 -13.55
N ALA A 632 -49.32 -13.14 -13.47
CA ALA A 632 -50.58 -12.43 -13.61
C ALA A 632 -50.72 -11.35 -12.51
N PRO A 633 -51.29 -10.17 -12.82
CA PRO A 633 -51.37 -9.08 -11.87
C PRO A 633 -52.30 -9.39 -10.70
N GLU A 634 -51.76 -9.40 -9.48
CA GLU A 634 -52.54 -9.51 -8.26
C GLU A 634 -53.02 -8.11 -7.83
N VAL A 635 -54.25 -8.02 -7.32
CA VAL A 635 -54.83 -6.77 -6.81
C VAL A 635 -54.90 -6.84 -5.28
N LYS A 636 -54.06 -6.06 -4.60
CA LYS A 636 -53.96 -6.04 -3.14
C LYS A 636 -54.26 -4.64 -2.59
N THR A 637 -55.06 -4.57 -1.52
CA THR A 637 -55.25 -3.33 -0.74
C THR A 637 -54.24 -3.29 0.40
N VAL A 638 -53.58 -2.14 0.59
CA VAL A 638 -52.62 -1.85 1.67
C VAL A 638 -53.00 -0.54 2.38
N ALA A 639 -52.43 -0.30 3.56
CA ALA A 639 -52.62 0.95 4.30
C ALA A 639 -51.33 1.80 4.30
N VAL A 640 -51.32 2.95 3.65
CA VAL A 640 -50.18 3.88 3.65
C VAL A 640 -50.24 4.74 4.92
N LYS A 641 -49.19 4.76 5.75
CA LYS A 641 -49.16 5.61 6.95
C LYS A 641 -49.11 7.10 6.60
N ALA A 642 -49.76 7.92 7.42
CA ALA A 642 -49.57 9.36 7.41
C ALA A 642 -48.20 9.77 8.00
N THR A 643 -47.63 10.86 7.50
CA THR A 643 -46.54 11.61 8.13
C THR A 643 -47.08 12.55 9.23
N ALA A 644 -46.19 13.33 9.85
CA ALA A 644 -46.54 14.31 10.89
C ALA A 644 -47.54 15.41 10.45
N THR A 645 -47.81 15.57 9.15
CA THR A 645 -48.68 16.65 8.60
C THR A 645 -49.83 16.11 7.73
N ALA A 646 -50.36 14.94 8.04
CA ALA A 646 -51.47 14.29 7.31
C ALA A 646 -51.19 13.92 5.84
N THR A 647 -49.91 13.86 5.42
CA THR A 647 -49.55 13.40 4.07
C THR A 647 -49.36 11.88 4.06
N PHE A 648 -50.00 11.18 3.13
CA PHE A 648 -49.99 9.71 3.05
C PHE A 648 -48.93 9.21 2.07
N ASN A 649 -47.67 9.43 2.42
CA ASN A 649 -46.48 9.01 1.70
C ASN A 649 -45.43 8.35 2.63
N GLY A 650 -45.88 7.84 3.78
CA GLY A 650 -45.08 6.99 4.65
C GLY A 650 -45.02 5.53 4.15
N ALA A 651 -44.56 4.63 5.01
CA ALA A 651 -44.51 3.19 4.71
C ALA A 651 -45.91 2.62 4.40
N GLU A 652 -45.96 1.65 3.48
CA GLU A 652 -47.13 0.79 3.27
C GLU A 652 -47.14 -0.30 4.36
N LEU A 653 -48.30 -0.49 5.01
CA LEU A 653 -48.56 -1.56 5.97
C LEU A 653 -49.43 -2.63 5.32
N ASP A 654 -49.23 -3.88 5.76
CA ASP A 654 -50.23 -4.91 5.53
C ASP A 654 -51.50 -4.58 6.35
N LEU A 655 -52.65 -5.04 5.87
CA LEU A 655 -53.90 -4.83 6.59
C LEU A 655 -53.98 -5.71 7.83
N ASP A 656 -53.26 -6.84 7.86
CA ASP A 656 -53.12 -7.69 9.05
C ASP A 656 -52.54 -6.94 10.26
N ASP A 657 -51.68 -5.95 10.02
CA ASP A 657 -51.09 -5.06 11.05
C ASP A 657 -52.07 -3.96 11.52
N CYS A 658 -53.21 -3.80 10.84
CA CYS A 658 -54.24 -2.80 11.14
C CYS A 658 -55.48 -3.38 11.86
N GLU A 659 -55.50 -4.68 12.13
CA GLU A 659 -56.66 -5.38 12.72
C GLU A 659 -56.79 -5.19 14.23
N TYR A 660 -58.03 -5.03 14.71
CA TYR A 660 -58.38 -5.11 16.13
C TYR A 660 -59.19 -6.37 16.44
N THR A 661 -58.83 -7.09 17.50
CA THR A 661 -59.60 -8.19 18.10
C THR A 661 -60.75 -7.65 18.95
N PHE A 662 -61.97 -8.15 18.72
CA PHE A 662 -63.18 -7.74 19.45
C PHE A 662 -63.55 -8.81 20.48
N GLU A 663 -63.10 -8.70 21.73
CA GLU A 663 -63.39 -9.68 22.78
C GLU A 663 -64.73 -9.38 23.47
N ALA A 664 -65.69 -10.31 23.43
CA ALA A 664 -67.01 -10.11 24.03
C ALA A 664 -66.94 -9.92 25.56
N THR A 665 -67.73 -8.98 26.09
CA THR A 665 -67.76 -8.65 27.53
C THR A 665 -68.86 -9.36 28.33
N GLY A 666 -69.62 -10.25 27.69
CA GLY A 666 -70.78 -10.91 28.31
C GLY A 666 -72.05 -10.04 28.37
N THR A 667 -72.06 -8.90 27.67
CA THR A 667 -73.25 -8.07 27.39
C THR A 667 -73.38 -7.91 25.88
N ASP A 668 -74.60 -7.99 25.36
CA ASP A 668 -74.88 -7.86 23.92
C ASP A 668 -74.24 -6.60 23.32
N ASN A 669 -73.60 -6.76 22.16
CA ASN A 669 -72.94 -5.70 21.37
C ASN A 669 -71.85 -4.91 22.12
N ARG A 670 -71.27 -5.45 23.21
CA ARG A 670 -70.16 -4.82 23.96
C ARG A 670 -68.89 -5.66 23.95
N TYR A 671 -67.80 -5.04 23.50
CA TYR A 671 -66.52 -5.68 23.29
C TYR A 671 -65.37 -4.92 23.97
N LYS A 672 -64.29 -5.62 24.31
CA LYS A 672 -62.96 -5.03 24.47
C LYS A 672 -62.30 -5.08 23.11
N VAL A 673 -61.99 -3.93 22.52
CA VAL A 673 -61.45 -3.84 21.16
C VAL A 673 -59.96 -3.59 21.29
N LYS A 674 -59.12 -4.60 21.05
CA LYS A 674 -57.67 -4.57 21.33
C LYS A 674 -56.82 -4.93 20.12
N ALA A 675 -55.57 -4.47 20.09
CA ALA A 675 -54.59 -4.81 19.07
C ALA A 675 -53.17 -4.85 19.67
N THR A 676 -52.22 -5.39 18.93
CA THR A 676 -50.79 -5.34 19.25
C THR A 676 -50.12 -4.41 18.25
N THR A 677 -49.31 -3.48 18.75
CA THR A 677 -48.50 -2.56 17.96
C THR A 677 -47.25 -3.23 17.39
N ALA A 678 -46.60 -2.61 16.40
CA ALA A 678 -45.41 -3.18 15.74
C ALA A 678 -44.21 -3.40 16.69
N ASP A 679 -44.12 -2.65 17.80
CA ASP A 679 -43.15 -2.81 18.88
C ASP A 679 -43.60 -3.80 19.97
N GLY A 680 -44.73 -4.49 19.77
CA GLY A 680 -45.23 -5.57 20.62
C GLY A 680 -46.09 -5.12 21.82
N GLN A 681 -46.45 -3.84 21.91
CA GLN A 681 -47.30 -3.33 23.00
C GLN A 681 -48.80 -3.54 22.71
N THR A 682 -49.55 -4.04 23.70
CA THR A 682 -51.02 -4.14 23.64
C THR A 682 -51.68 -2.77 23.81
N VAL A 683 -52.56 -2.42 22.88
CA VAL A 683 -53.39 -1.21 22.91
C VAL A 683 -54.87 -1.56 22.76
N TYR A 684 -55.75 -0.70 23.25
CA TYR A 684 -57.20 -0.81 23.20
C TYR A 684 -57.78 0.41 22.50
N LEU A 685 -58.77 0.22 21.63
CA LEU A 685 -59.62 1.31 21.17
C LEU A 685 -60.38 1.87 22.37
N GLY A 686 -60.26 3.17 22.59
CA GLY A 686 -60.71 3.80 23.81
C GLY A 686 -60.59 5.31 23.71
N THR A 687 -61.55 5.93 23.05
CA THR A 687 -61.55 7.37 22.74
C THR A 687 -61.62 8.23 23.99
N ARG A 688 -62.27 7.78 25.07
CA ARG A 688 -62.17 8.38 26.41
C ARG A 688 -60.94 7.88 27.17
N ALA A 689 -60.46 6.66 26.88
CA ALA A 689 -59.29 6.01 27.48
C ALA A 689 -57.95 6.69 27.19
N ALA A 690 -57.80 7.30 26.02
CA ALA A 690 -56.53 7.80 25.51
C ALA A 690 -55.95 8.99 26.29
N GLY A 691 -56.67 9.50 27.31
CA GLY A 691 -56.30 10.65 28.15
C GLY A 691 -56.39 12.00 27.42
N SER A 692 -55.90 12.06 26.18
CA SER A 692 -55.85 13.24 25.32
C SER A 692 -56.97 13.25 24.26
N ASN A 693 -57.28 14.41 23.70
CA ASN A 693 -58.08 14.52 22.46
C ASN A 693 -57.23 14.13 21.25
N ASN A 694 -57.87 13.87 20.10
CA ASN A 694 -57.22 13.58 18.81
C ASN A 694 -56.43 12.25 18.74
N VAL A 695 -56.76 11.25 19.57
CA VAL A 695 -56.18 9.90 19.50
C VAL A 695 -57.25 8.84 19.83
N PRO A 696 -57.34 7.72 19.07
CA PRO A 696 -58.38 6.70 19.26
C PRO A 696 -58.01 5.61 20.27
N SER A 697 -56.71 5.32 20.45
CA SER A 697 -56.21 4.15 21.18
C SER A 697 -55.54 4.51 22.51
N SER A 698 -55.50 3.56 23.43
CA SER A 698 -54.93 3.69 24.78
C SER A 698 -54.36 2.37 25.28
N THR A 699 -53.40 2.42 26.20
CA THR A 699 -52.95 1.24 26.97
C THR A 699 -53.93 0.85 28.09
N THR A 700 -54.96 1.67 28.36
CA THR A 700 -56.00 1.39 29.36
C THR A 700 -57.20 0.69 28.72
N GLU A 701 -57.47 -0.54 29.16
CA GLU A 701 -58.65 -1.32 28.76
C GLU A 701 -59.95 -0.55 28.99
N THR A 702 -60.90 -0.69 28.05
CA THR A 702 -62.29 -0.22 28.22
C THR A 702 -63.27 -1.11 27.46
N SER A 703 -64.55 -0.98 27.80
CA SER A 703 -65.65 -1.58 27.04
C SER A 703 -66.15 -0.60 25.99
N ILE A 704 -66.22 -1.06 24.74
CA ILE A 704 -66.79 -0.37 23.60
C ILE A 704 -68.16 -0.98 23.29
N THR A 705 -69.20 -0.16 23.26
CA THR A 705 -70.50 -0.54 22.65
C THR A 705 -70.40 -0.29 21.14
N VAL A 706 -70.73 -1.31 20.34
CA VAL A 706 -70.87 -1.22 18.90
C VAL A 706 -72.35 -1.10 18.56
N ALA A 707 -72.76 -0.08 17.82
CA ALA A 707 -74.15 0.09 17.41
C ALA A 707 -74.24 0.39 15.92
N LYS A 708 -75.02 -0.43 15.19
CA LYS A 708 -75.28 -0.28 13.75
C LYS A 708 -76.16 0.94 13.47
N HIS A 709 -75.92 1.59 12.34
CA HIS A 709 -76.80 2.62 11.80
C HIS A 709 -78.08 2.02 11.19
N ASN A 710 -79.19 2.77 11.23
CA ASN A 710 -80.51 2.23 10.89
C ASN A 710 -80.74 2.03 9.38
N THR A 711 -79.97 2.71 8.51
CA THR A 711 -80.22 2.76 7.06
C THR A 711 -79.14 2.13 6.19
N ASP A 712 -78.01 1.72 6.76
CA ASP A 712 -76.85 1.22 6.02
C ASP A 712 -76.02 0.22 6.85
N SER A 713 -74.87 -0.19 6.32
CA SER A 713 -73.92 -1.12 6.94
C SER A 713 -72.76 -0.39 7.63
N LEU A 714 -73.06 0.69 8.35
CA LEU A 714 -72.09 1.43 9.17
C LEU A 714 -72.36 1.24 10.66
N PHE A 715 -71.31 1.42 11.47
CA PHE A 715 -71.30 1.18 12.90
C PHE A 715 -70.69 2.38 13.64
N THR A 716 -71.21 2.66 14.84
CA THR A 716 -70.60 3.58 15.81
C THR A 716 -69.88 2.78 16.88
N LEU A 717 -68.75 3.31 17.36
CA LEU A 717 -67.95 2.68 18.43
C LEU A 717 -67.88 3.65 19.62
N THR A 718 -68.52 3.28 20.72
CA THR A 718 -68.74 4.16 21.89
C THR A 718 -68.06 3.63 23.15
N ASP A 719 -67.13 4.41 23.71
CA ASP A 719 -66.44 4.13 24.96
C ASP A 719 -67.40 4.28 26.16
N ASN A 720 -67.63 3.19 26.89
CA ASN A 720 -68.68 3.09 27.91
C ASN A 720 -68.34 3.78 29.25
N ARG A 721 -67.15 4.38 29.39
CA ARG A 721 -66.82 5.13 30.62
C ARG A 721 -67.65 6.40 30.77
N THR A 722 -68.01 6.69 32.01
CA THR A 722 -68.64 7.94 32.45
C THR A 722 -67.65 9.12 32.42
N GLY A 723 -68.14 10.34 32.18
CA GLY A 723 -67.32 11.56 32.15
C GLY A 723 -67.90 12.66 31.26
N SER A 724 -67.28 13.84 31.28
CA SER A 724 -67.77 15.07 30.61
C SER A 724 -67.23 15.32 29.19
N VAL A 725 -66.16 14.63 28.77
CA VAL A 725 -65.65 14.71 27.37
C VAL A 725 -66.45 13.81 26.42
N GLY A 726 -66.17 13.86 25.11
CA GLY A 726 -66.73 12.91 24.14
C GLY A 726 -66.29 11.46 24.38
N ASN A 727 -67.05 10.50 23.85
CA ASN A 727 -66.78 9.06 23.96
C ASN A 727 -67.09 8.24 22.71
N ILE A 728 -67.60 8.86 21.64
CA ILE A 728 -67.87 8.17 20.38
C ILE A 728 -66.68 8.41 19.45
N LEU A 729 -66.15 7.36 18.82
CA LEU A 729 -65.09 7.49 17.82
C LEU A 729 -65.53 8.46 16.72
N TRP A 730 -64.62 9.33 16.29
CA TRP A 730 -64.84 10.32 15.26
C TRP A 730 -63.63 10.36 14.32
N PHE A 731 -63.86 10.57 13.02
CA PHE A 731 -62.78 10.86 12.08
C PHE A 731 -63.06 12.14 11.30
N TRP A 732 -62.09 13.05 11.25
CA TRP A 732 -62.21 14.36 10.63
C TRP A 732 -62.15 14.31 9.08
N SER A 733 -63.07 13.56 8.45
CA SER A 733 -63.09 13.30 7.00
C SER A 733 -63.31 14.53 6.11
N THR A 734 -63.90 15.59 6.65
CA THR A 734 -64.33 16.79 5.91
C THR A 734 -63.29 17.91 5.92
N ASP A 735 -62.17 17.73 6.63
CA ASP A 735 -61.07 18.69 6.71
C ASP A 735 -59.76 17.95 6.41
N THR A 736 -59.25 18.13 5.19
CA THR A 736 -58.06 17.43 4.69
C THR A 736 -56.79 17.79 5.47
N SER A 737 -56.78 18.89 6.23
CA SER A 737 -55.68 19.25 7.14
C SER A 737 -55.72 18.52 8.48
N LYS A 738 -56.84 17.85 8.80
CA LYS A 738 -57.11 17.22 10.10
C LYS A 738 -57.42 15.73 10.02
N LEU A 739 -56.95 14.99 9.00
CA LEU A 739 -57.26 13.56 8.78
C LEU A 739 -56.70 12.64 9.88
N TYR A 740 -57.30 12.69 11.07
CA TYR A 740 -56.98 11.94 12.28
C TYR A 740 -58.25 11.53 13.03
N PHE A 741 -58.13 10.50 13.88
CA PHE A 741 -59.21 10.03 14.74
C PHE A 741 -59.28 10.82 16.05
N ASP A 742 -60.50 11.04 16.54
CA ASP A 742 -60.81 11.88 17.70
C ASP A 742 -62.07 11.35 18.42
N ARG A 743 -62.63 12.15 19.33
CA ARG A 743 -63.84 11.84 20.11
C ARG A 743 -64.95 12.88 19.93
N ASN A 744 -66.18 12.41 19.73
CA ASN A 744 -67.38 13.27 19.77
C ASN A 744 -68.32 12.91 20.94
N SER A 745 -69.16 13.86 21.34
CA SER A 745 -70.12 13.75 22.45
C SER A 745 -71.53 13.33 22.01
N SER A 746 -71.82 13.36 20.71
CA SER A 746 -73.06 12.88 20.11
C SER A 746 -72.76 12.10 18.83
N VAL A 747 -73.68 11.22 18.42
CA VAL A 747 -73.55 10.56 17.12
C VAL A 747 -73.80 11.60 16.02
N ALA A 748 -72.94 11.62 15.01
CA ALA A 748 -73.08 12.42 13.80
C ALA A 748 -72.26 11.75 12.67
N ASP A 749 -72.37 12.27 11.45
CA ASP A 749 -71.88 11.68 10.19
C ASP A 749 -70.43 11.13 10.17
N ASN A 750 -69.55 11.65 11.02
CA ASN A 750 -68.14 11.23 11.11
C ASN A 750 -67.87 10.22 12.24
N CYS A 751 -68.92 9.77 12.95
CA CYS A 751 -68.88 8.67 13.92
C CYS A 751 -69.19 7.29 13.31
N TYR A 752 -69.47 7.23 12.01
CA TYR A 752 -69.89 6.02 11.32
C TYR A 752 -68.74 5.38 10.54
N PHE A 753 -68.47 4.12 10.85
CA PHE A 753 -67.35 3.33 10.33
C PHE A 753 -67.86 2.03 9.69
N GLU A 754 -67.17 1.59 8.65
CA GLU A 754 -67.31 0.24 8.12
C GLU A 754 -66.43 -0.72 8.95
N LEU A 755 -66.93 -1.92 9.19
CA LEU A 755 -66.14 -3.01 9.77
C LEU A 755 -65.89 -4.06 8.68
N TYR A 756 -64.67 -4.61 8.66
CA TYR A 756 -64.25 -5.60 7.66
C TYR A 756 -63.55 -6.77 8.34
N LYS A 757 -63.91 -8.00 7.97
CA LYS A 757 -63.30 -9.25 8.47
C LYS A 757 -62.47 -9.90 7.36
N LYS A 758 -61.26 -10.35 7.66
CA LYS A 758 -60.42 -11.09 6.69
C LYS A 758 -61.14 -12.37 6.24
N SER A 759 -61.23 -12.59 4.92
CA SER A 759 -62.01 -13.69 4.36
C SER A 759 -61.43 -14.17 3.03
N ALA A 760 -61.08 -15.45 2.95
CA ALA A 760 -60.64 -16.08 1.70
C ALA A 760 -61.76 -16.17 0.63
N SER A 761 -63.02 -15.92 1.02
CA SER A 761 -64.17 -15.81 0.13
C SER A 761 -64.69 -14.37 0.02
N ALA A 762 -63.84 -13.37 0.28
CA ALA A 762 -64.15 -11.98 -0.03
C ALA A 762 -64.35 -11.81 -1.55
N PRO A 763 -65.39 -11.08 -2.01
CA PRO A 763 -65.56 -10.78 -3.43
C PRO A 763 -64.35 -10.02 -4.01
N GLU A 764 -63.99 -10.31 -5.26
CA GLU A 764 -62.90 -9.60 -5.98
C GLU A 764 -63.18 -8.10 -6.14
N ASP A 765 -64.46 -7.70 -6.17
CA ASP A 765 -64.90 -6.30 -6.20
C ASP A 765 -65.04 -5.65 -4.80
N SER A 766 -64.59 -6.34 -3.73
CA SER A 766 -64.61 -5.78 -2.39
C SER A 766 -63.76 -4.50 -2.32
N ALA A 767 -64.34 -3.44 -1.76
CA ALA A 767 -63.66 -2.17 -1.53
C ALA A 767 -62.42 -2.26 -0.61
N VAL A 768 -62.17 -3.44 -0.01
CA VAL A 768 -60.91 -3.83 0.65
C VAL A 768 -60.61 -5.27 0.22
N HIS A 769 -59.62 -5.48 -0.65
CA HIS A 769 -59.35 -6.79 -1.23
C HIS A 769 -58.88 -7.80 -0.17
N GLY A 770 -59.39 -9.03 -0.21
CA GLY A 770 -59.14 -10.07 0.81
C GLY A 770 -59.96 -9.92 2.10
N TYR A 771 -60.82 -8.90 2.18
CA TYR A 771 -61.67 -8.62 3.35
C TYR A 771 -63.14 -8.51 2.96
N GLN A 772 -64.00 -9.11 3.77
CA GLN A 772 -65.46 -9.08 3.62
C GLN A 772 -66.05 -8.00 4.55
N LYS A 773 -66.90 -7.13 4.00
CA LYS A 773 -67.58 -6.08 4.77
C LYS A 773 -68.65 -6.70 5.69
N VAL A 774 -68.64 -6.29 6.95
CA VAL A 774 -69.65 -6.64 7.96
C VAL A 774 -70.92 -5.83 7.70
N THR A 775 -72.09 -6.46 7.69
CA THR A 775 -73.38 -5.80 7.36
C THR A 775 -74.39 -5.76 8.50
N ALA A 776 -74.25 -6.62 9.51
CA ALA A 776 -75.11 -6.71 10.68
C ALA A 776 -74.33 -6.90 12.00
N LEU A 777 -74.99 -6.76 13.15
CA LEU A 777 -74.32 -6.87 14.47
C LEU A 777 -74.00 -8.31 14.86
N ASP A 778 -74.84 -9.26 14.46
CA ASP A 778 -74.70 -10.70 14.67
C ASP A 778 -73.54 -11.34 13.88
N GLU A 779 -73.03 -10.65 12.86
CA GLU A 779 -71.78 -10.98 12.17
C GLU A 779 -70.52 -10.66 13.01
N ILE A 780 -70.65 -9.85 14.09
CA ILE A 780 -69.52 -9.45 14.96
C ILE A 780 -69.34 -10.47 16.09
N GLN A 781 -68.52 -11.48 15.81
CA GLN A 781 -68.22 -12.59 16.72
C GLN A 781 -67.11 -12.23 17.71
N GLY A 782 -67.29 -12.64 18.97
CA GLY A 782 -66.31 -12.39 20.03
C GLY A 782 -65.02 -13.21 19.85
N GLY A 783 -63.87 -12.55 19.93
CA GLY A 783 -62.54 -13.14 19.74
C GLY A 783 -61.99 -13.00 18.32
N GLU A 784 -62.84 -12.64 17.36
CA GLU A 784 -62.44 -12.41 15.97
C GLU A 784 -61.80 -11.04 15.76
N LYS A 785 -61.10 -10.89 14.63
CA LYS A 785 -60.42 -9.67 14.22
C LYS A 785 -61.20 -8.90 13.14
N TYR A 786 -61.15 -7.57 13.22
CA TYR A 786 -61.80 -6.66 12.28
C TYR A 786 -60.95 -5.41 12.02
N LEU A 787 -60.94 -4.92 10.78
CA LEU A 787 -60.51 -3.56 10.45
C LEU A 787 -61.62 -2.57 10.79
N ILE A 788 -61.25 -1.38 11.27
CA ILE A 788 -62.16 -0.26 11.51
C ILE A 788 -61.85 0.80 10.45
N VAL A 789 -62.72 0.92 9.45
CA VAL A 789 -62.50 1.72 8.24
C VAL A 789 -63.50 2.87 8.18
N THR A 790 -63.07 4.05 7.75
CA THR A 790 -63.97 5.20 7.56
C THR A 790 -64.88 4.97 6.36
N LYS A 791 -66.04 5.66 6.33
CA LYS A 791 -66.68 5.97 5.05
C LYS A 791 -65.69 6.66 4.10
N ALA A 792 -65.96 6.59 2.80
CA ALA A 792 -65.18 7.33 1.82
C ALA A 792 -65.30 8.85 2.04
N ASP A 793 -64.20 9.59 1.88
CA ASP A 793 -64.20 11.05 1.82
C ASP A 793 -64.76 11.55 0.47
N ALA A 794 -64.82 12.87 0.29
CA ALA A 794 -65.34 13.49 -0.94
C ALA A 794 -64.56 13.13 -2.22
N ASN A 795 -63.35 12.58 -2.09
CA ASN A 795 -62.49 12.12 -3.19
C ASN A 795 -62.46 10.59 -3.31
N GLY A 796 -63.32 9.86 -2.58
CA GLY A 796 -63.38 8.40 -2.57
C GLY A 796 -62.37 7.71 -1.64
N ASN A 797 -61.53 8.44 -0.90
CA ASN A 797 -60.50 7.83 -0.06
C ASN A 797 -61.12 7.23 1.22
N LYS A 798 -60.67 6.03 1.59
CA LYS A 798 -60.97 5.43 2.90
C LYS A 798 -59.72 5.40 3.78
N TYR A 799 -59.93 5.47 5.09
CA TYR A 799 -58.87 5.44 6.09
C TYR A 799 -59.15 4.35 7.11
N VAL A 800 -58.12 3.69 7.63
CA VAL A 800 -58.20 2.64 8.64
C VAL A 800 -57.57 3.11 9.95
N VAL A 801 -58.14 2.69 11.08
CA VAL A 801 -57.53 2.88 12.41
C VAL A 801 -56.30 1.97 12.50
N VAL A 802 -55.12 2.55 12.66
CA VAL A 802 -53.86 1.80 12.84
C VAL A 802 -53.58 1.65 14.34
N PRO A 803 -53.27 0.43 14.84
CA PRO A 803 -52.76 0.23 16.20
C PRO A 803 -51.49 1.04 16.47
N SER A 804 -51.58 2.00 17.39
CA SER A 804 -50.42 2.75 17.90
C SER A 804 -50.59 3.12 19.37
N ALA A 805 -49.47 3.25 20.07
CA ALA A 805 -49.37 3.82 21.41
C ALA A 805 -49.10 5.35 21.40
N ALA A 806 -49.00 5.95 20.20
CA ALA A 806 -48.65 7.34 20.01
C ALA A 806 -49.57 8.33 20.74
N VAL A 807 -48.97 9.34 21.38
CA VAL A 807 -49.68 10.44 22.04
C VAL A 807 -50.09 11.54 21.05
N VAL A 808 -50.84 12.53 21.52
CA VAL A 808 -51.45 13.64 20.74
C VAL A 808 -50.51 14.44 19.82
N ALA A 809 -49.19 14.42 20.09
CA ALA A 809 -48.17 15.00 19.22
C ALA A 809 -48.03 14.25 17.88
N ASN A 810 -48.21 12.92 17.92
CA ASN A 810 -48.04 11.99 16.79
C ASN A 810 -49.39 11.36 16.37
N ARG A 811 -50.49 12.11 16.52
CA ARG A 811 -51.87 11.63 16.26
C ARG A 811 -52.08 10.91 14.92
N TYR A 812 -51.33 11.28 13.90
CA TYR A 812 -51.42 10.72 12.55
C TYR A 812 -50.88 9.28 12.45
N GLU A 813 -50.08 8.81 13.42
CA GLU A 813 -49.62 7.41 13.45
C GLU A 813 -50.76 6.40 13.61
N HIS A 814 -51.92 6.82 14.12
CA HIS A 814 -53.13 6.02 14.24
C HIS A 814 -53.94 5.93 12.93
N VAL A 815 -53.42 6.44 11.81
CA VAL A 815 -54.14 6.60 10.54
C VAL A 815 -53.38 5.98 9.38
N GLY A 816 -54.01 5.03 8.70
CA GLY A 816 -53.58 4.53 7.40
C GLY A 816 -54.57 4.93 6.32
N LYS A 817 -54.12 5.43 5.17
CA LYS A 817 -54.97 5.63 4.00
C LYS A 817 -54.96 4.35 3.16
N LEU A 818 -56.13 3.82 2.83
CA LEU A 818 -56.23 2.64 2.00
C LEU A 818 -55.84 2.96 0.55
N LYS A 819 -55.01 2.10 -0.03
CA LYS A 819 -54.49 2.18 -1.41
C LYS A 819 -54.59 0.79 -2.03
N THR A 820 -55.15 0.70 -3.24
CA THR A 820 -55.14 -0.54 -4.01
C THR A 820 -53.95 -0.53 -4.96
N ASN A 821 -53.08 -1.52 -4.84
CA ASN A 821 -51.97 -1.78 -5.74
C ASN A 821 -52.39 -2.88 -6.72
N THR A 822 -52.08 -2.69 -8.01
CA THR A 822 -52.17 -3.72 -9.05
C THR A 822 -50.77 -3.93 -9.60
N ALA A 823 -50.19 -5.11 -9.38
CA ALA A 823 -48.84 -5.43 -9.81
C ALA A 823 -48.79 -6.83 -10.40
N GLY A 824 -48.38 -6.93 -11.67
CA GLY A 824 -47.92 -8.17 -12.29
C GLY A 824 -46.44 -8.03 -12.60
N THR A 825 -45.65 -9.07 -12.34
CA THR A 825 -44.22 -9.07 -12.64
C THR A 825 -44.04 -9.44 -14.12
N PRO A 826 -43.35 -8.64 -14.95
CA PRO A 826 -42.93 -9.08 -16.28
C PRO A 826 -42.06 -10.35 -16.18
N GLY A 827 -41.95 -11.09 -17.28
CA GLY A 827 -41.02 -12.22 -17.31
C GLY A 827 -39.58 -11.76 -17.13
N SER A 828 -38.73 -12.62 -16.57
CA SER A 828 -37.30 -12.35 -16.40
C SER A 828 -36.47 -13.31 -17.25
N THR A 829 -35.23 -12.93 -17.58
CA THR A 829 -34.24 -13.84 -18.17
C THR A 829 -32.84 -13.54 -17.66
N GLN A 830 -32.21 -14.52 -17.02
CA GLN A 830 -30.78 -14.53 -16.79
C GLN A 830 -30.07 -15.07 -18.04
N ILE A 831 -29.29 -14.21 -18.70
CA ILE A 831 -28.51 -14.48 -19.90
C ILE A 831 -27.04 -14.60 -19.49
N THR A 832 -26.45 -15.79 -19.58
CA THR A 832 -25.05 -16.06 -19.23
C THR A 832 -24.24 -16.42 -20.45
N PHE A 833 -23.22 -15.62 -20.75
CA PHE A 833 -22.22 -15.89 -21.79
C PHE A 833 -20.99 -16.58 -21.20
N GLU A 834 -20.36 -17.46 -21.98
CA GLU A 834 -19.16 -18.23 -21.65
C GLU A 834 -18.23 -18.20 -22.88
N GLY A 835 -16.98 -17.77 -22.71
CA GLY A 835 -16.00 -17.70 -23.79
C GLY A 835 -15.38 -19.07 -24.05
N THR A 836 -15.59 -19.65 -25.22
CA THR A 836 -15.11 -21.00 -25.58
C THR A 836 -13.86 -20.98 -26.45
N GLY A 837 -13.58 -19.88 -27.13
CA GLY A 837 -12.37 -19.68 -27.94
C GLY A 837 -12.22 -18.22 -28.38
N GLU A 838 -11.02 -17.82 -28.79
CA GLU A 838 -10.72 -16.45 -29.21
C GLU A 838 -11.51 -16.05 -30.48
N GLY A 839 -12.10 -14.86 -30.48
CA GLY A 839 -12.82 -14.33 -31.63
C GLY A 839 -13.92 -13.34 -31.30
N THR A 840 -14.84 -13.11 -32.24
CA THR A 840 -16.04 -12.29 -32.04
C THR A 840 -17.25 -12.97 -32.67
N THR A 841 -18.37 -12.97 -31.95
CA THR A 841 -19.65 -13.53 -32.41
C THR A 841 -20.81 -12.67 -31.90
N SER A 842 -22.06 -12.97 -32.27
CA SER A 842 -23.21 -12.20 -31.79
C SER A 842 -24.50 -13.02 -31.68
N VAL A 843 -25.42 -12.55 -30.84
CA VAL A 843 -26.79 -13.05 -30.73
C VAL A 843 -27.74 -11.91 -30.33
N THR A 844 -28.92 -11.85 -30.92
CA THR A 844 -29.95 -10.86 -30.54
C THR A 844 -30.92 -11.52 -29.55
N ILE A 845 -31.10 -10.91 -28.39
CA ILE A 845 -31.99 -11.40 -27.32
C ILE A 845 -32.92 -10.25 -26.93
N GLY A 846 -34.23 -10.49 -27.02
CA GLY A 846 -35.22 -9.43 -26.93
C GLY A 846 -34.99 -8.37 -28.02
N ALA A 847 -34.83 -7.11 -27.61
CA ALA A 847 -34.54 -6.00 -28.51
C ALA A 847 -33.04 -5.66 -28.65
N VAL A 848 -32.15 -6.39 -27.96
CA VAL A 848 -30.72 -6.04 -27.81
C VAL A 848 -29.83 -7.04 -28.54
N THR A 849 -28.93 -6.55 -29.40
CA THR A 849 -27.87 -7.38 -29.98
C THR A 849 -26.68 -7.46 -29.04
N TYR A 850 -26.32 -8.66 -28.60
CA TYR A 850 -25.13 -8.91 -27.79
C TYR A 850 -23.99 -9.35 -28.71
N TYR A 851 -22.96 -8.50 -28.84
CA TYR A 851 -21.71 -8.86 -29.50
C TYR A 851 -20.74 -9.42 -28.45
N VAL A 852 -20.39 -10.69 -28.56
CA VAL A 852 -19.48 -11.37 -27.63
C VAL A 852 -18.09 -11.35 -28.22
N VAL A 853 -17.16 -10.68 -27.54
CA VAL A 853 -15.75 -10.57 -27.94
C VAL A 853 -14.95 -11.35 -26.92
N VAL A 854 -14.34 -12.46 -27.36
CA VAL A 854 -13.55 -13.34 -26.50
C VAL A 854 -12.08 -13.14 -26.84
N LYS A 855 -11.32 -12.69 -25.85
CA LYS A 855 -9.89 -12.40 -25.95
C LYS A 855 -9.08 -13.52 -25.32
N ASN A 856 -7.86 -13.67 -25.79
CA ASN A 856 -6.87 -14.60 -25.24
C ASN A 856 -5.75 -13.76 -24.61
N GLU A 857 -5.38 -14.04 -23.36
CA GLU A 857 -4.27 -13.34 -22.71
C GLU A 857 -2.96 -14.04 -23.10
N VAL A 858 -2.02 -13.30 -23.68
CA VAL A 858 -0.71 -13.83 -24.06
C VAL A 858 0.35 -13.32 -23.09
N GLN A 859 1.01 -14.23 -22.37
CA GLN A 859 2.13 -13.92 -21.48
C GLN A 859 3.43 -14.50 -22.02
N LYS A 860 4.46 -13.67 -22.20
CA LYS A 860 5.77 -14.13 -22.64
C LYS A 860 6.60 -14.60 -21.44
N VAL A 861 7.15 -15.81 -21.51
CA VAL A 861 7.99 -16.41 -20.48
C VAL A 861 9.34 -16.75 -21.08
N GLU A 862 10.42 -16.16 -20.59
CA GLU A 862 11.77 -16.48 -21.03
C GLU A 862 12.43 -17.41 -20.02
N LEU A 863 13.00 -18.52 -20.50
CA LEU A 863 13.65 -19.56 -19.70
C LEU A 863 15.02 -19.92 -20.30
N LYS A 864 15.91 -20.44 -19.47
CA LYS A 864 17.11 -21.18 -19.89
C LYS A 864 16.87 -22.69 -19.81
N VAL A 865 17.58 -23.49 -20.60
CA VAL A 865 17.48 -24.96 -20.54
C VAL A 865 17.75 -25.46 -19.11
N GLY A 866 16.77 -26.19 -18.55
CA GLY A 866 16.74 -26.68 -17.17
C GLY A 866 15.92 -25.84 -16.20
N GLU A 867 15.53 -24.61 -16.55
CA GLU A 867 14.66 -23.77 -15.70
C GLU A 867 13.20 -24.21 -15.75
N LYS A 868 12.43 -23.79 -14.73
CA LYS A 868 11.02 -24.14 -14.57
C LYS A 868 10.16 -22.92 -14.27
N PHE A 869 8.99 -22.85 -14.89
CA PHE A 869 7.95 -21.87 -14.64
C PHE A 869 6.67 -22.59 -14.23
N LEU A 870 6.02 -22.17 -13.14
CA LEU A 870 4.68 -22.66 -12.80
C LEU A 870 3.64 -21.79 -13.50
N ALA A 871 2.86 -22.40 -14.39
CA ALA A 871 1.68 -21.81 -14.98
C ALA A 871 0.43 -22.21 -14.16
N PRO A 872 -0.28 -21.27 -13.49
CA PRO A 872 -1.46 -21.59 -12.69
C PRO A 872 -2.65 -22.06 -13.54
N GLY A 873 -3.45 -22.96 -12.99
CA GLY A 873 -4.70 -23.44 -13.60
C GLY A 873 -4.57 -24.76 -14.36
N LYS A 874 -5.62 -25.09 -15.13
CA LYS A 874 -5.71 -26.37 -15.87
C LYS A 874 -5.06 -26.22 -17.24
N LEU A 875 -4.32 -27.23 -17.68
CA LEU A 875 -3.86 -27.33 -19.07
C LEU A 875 -5.09 -27.43 -19.99
N MET A 876 -5.20 -26.50 -20.94
CA MET A 876 -6.29 -26.43 -21.90
C MET A 876 -5.85 -26.85 -23.29
N GLN A 877 -4.64 -26.47 -23.71
CA GLN A 877 -4.12 -26.78 -25.04
C GLN A 877 -2.58 -26.74 -25.07
N GLN A 878 -1.98 -27.56 -25.94
CA GLN A 878 -0.57 -27.48 -26.32
C GLN A 878 -0.52 -27.63 -27.84
N GLU A 879 -0.22 -26.55 -28.57
CA GLU A 879 -0.39 -26.54 -30.04
C GLU A 879 0.83 -27.07 -30.80
N SER A 880 2.04 -26.96 -30.25
CA SER A 880 3.25 -27.58 -30.80
C SER A 880 4.37 -27.68 -29.74
N GLY A 881 5.55 -28.21 -30.12
CA GLY A 881 6.79 -27.98 -29.37
C GLY A 881 7.07 -28.83 -28.12
N GLN A 882 6.55 -30.06 -28.00
CA GLN A 882 6.82 -30.96 -26.84
C GLN A 882 8.31 -31.29 -26.59
N GLU A 883 9.20 -31.05 -27.56
CA GLU A 883 10.66 -31.17 -27.34
C GLU A 883 11.30 -29.94 -26.67
N ILE A 884 10.61 -28.79 -26.67
CA ILE A 884 11.12 -27.51 -26.17
C ILE A 884 10.80 -27.37 -24.67
N VAL A 885 9.59 -27.77 -24.27
CA VAL A 885 9.17 -27.81 -22.86
C VAL A 885 8.42 -29.09 -22.49
N SER A 886 8.65 -29.58 -21.28
CA SER A 886 7.83 -30.61 -20.63
C SER A 886 6.84 -29.98 -19.64
N LEU A 887 5.69 -30.63 -19.43
CA LEU A 887 4.61 -30.15 -18.58
C LEU A 887 4.35 -31.16 -17.45
N THR A 888 4.59 -30.77 -16.20
CA THR A 888 4.31 -31.59 -15.02
C THR A 888 3.29 -30.88 -14.12
N ALA A 889 2.18 -31.54 -13.76
CA ALA A 889 1.20 -30.94 -12.87
C ALA A 889 1.82 -30.62 -11.50
N ASN A 890 1.57 -29.42 -10.95
CA ASN A 890 1.94 -29.11 -9.58
C ASN A 890 0.92 -29.74 -8.63
N GLY A 891 1.37 -30.75 -7.88
CA GLY A 891 0.57 -31.49 -6.90
C GLY A 891 0.81 -30.98 -5.48
N ASP A 892 1.98 -31.29 -4.92
CA ASP A 892 2.26 -31.20 -3.48
C ASP A 892 3.38 -30.18 -3.13
N GLN A 893 3.82 -29.38 -4.11
CA GLN A 893 5.01 -28.54 -4.07
C GLN A 893 4.65 -27.03 -4.06
N PRO A 894 5.54 -26.16 -3.54
CA PRO A 894 5.32 -24.71 -3.52
C PRO A 894 5.13 -24.13 -4.94
N PRO A 895 4.42 -22.99 -5.08
CA PRO A 895 3.95 -22.11 -4.01
C PRO A 895 2.67 -22.63 -3.32
N TYR A 896 2.54 -22.38 -2.03
CA TYR A 896 1.38 -22.74 -1.21
C TYR A 896 0.46 -21.53 -1.03
N VAL A 897 -0.65 -21.50 -1.76
CA VAL A 897 -1.63 -20.41 -1.76
C VAL A 897 -2.67 -20.55 -0.65
N LYS A 898 -3.14 -19.42 -0.10
CA LYS A 898 -4.19 -19.38 0.94
C LYS A 898 -5.55 -19.79 0.37
N ASN A 899 -6.21 -20.76 1.00
CA ASN A 899 -7.58 -21.15 0.64
C ASN A 899 -8.60 -20.49 1.58
N THR A 900 -9.74 -20.08 1.01
CA THR A 900 -10.89 -19.51 1.74
C THR A 900 -11.93 -20.55 2.15
N GLU A 901 -11.86 -21.78 1.62
CA GLU A 901 -12.81 -22.86 1.87
C GLU A 901 -12.10 -24.17 2.21
N ILE A 902 -12.76 -25.01 3.02
CA ILE A 902 -12.25 -26.33 3.44
C ILE A 902 -12.84 -27.41 2.54
N VAL A 903 -12.05 -27.87 1.56
CA VAL A 903 -12.32 -29.12 0.83
C VAL A 903 -11.99 -30.30 1.75
N SER A 904 -13.00 -31.10 2.08
CA SER A 904 -12.86 -32.29 2.93
C SER A 904 -11.96 -33.35 2.29
N GLY A 905 -10.98 -33.84 3.05
CA GLY A 905 -10.01 -34.85 2.62
C GLY A 905 -8.81 -34.28 1.85
N LYS A 906 -8.75 -32.96 1.64
CA LYS A 906 -7.57 -32.28 1.07
C LYS A 906 -6.52 -32.02 2.16
N GLU A 907 -5.27 -31.90 1.72
CA GLU A 907 -4.12 -31.59 2.58
C GLU A 907 -3.77 -30.11 2.53
N TYR A 908 -3.32 -29.58 3.68
CA TYR A 908 -3.01 -28.17 3.85
C TYR A 908 -1.83 -27.96 4.80
N LEU A 909 -1.01 -26.93 4.56
CA LEU A 909 -0.23 -26.32 5.62
C LEU A 909 -1.20 -25.51 6.50
N ILE A 910 -1.10 -25.68 7.82
CA ILE A 910 -1.83 -24.88 8.79
C ILE A 910 -0.87 -23.82 9.31
N GLY A 911 -1.16 -22.53 9.16
CA GLY A 911 -0.15 -21.50 9.46
C GLY A 911 -0.69 -20.08 9.61
N GLN A 912 0.25 -19.15 9.80
CA GLN A 912 0.01 -17.71 9.94
C GLN A 912 1.09 -16.94 9.19
N SER A 913 0.70 -16.17 8.17
CA SER A 913 1.62 -15.37 7.33
C SER A 913 2.81 -16.22 6.83
N SER A 914 4.01 -15.99 7.34
CA SER A 914 5.27 -16.68 7.00
C SER A 914 5.67 -17.80 7.97
N TYR A 915 4.73 -18.34 8.76
CA TYR A 915 5.00 -19.43 9.71
C TYR A 915 3.99 -20.58 9.56
N VAL A 916 4.49 -21.83 9.57
CA VAL A 916 3.69 -23.06 9.49
C VAL A 916 3.75 -23.88 10.77
N LEU A 917 2.65 -24.56 11.10
CA LEU A 917 2.51 -25.50 12.20
C LEU A 917 3.28 -26.79 11.88
N VAL A 918 4.27 -27.10 12.71
CA VAL A 918 5.12 -28.28 12.53
C VAL A 918 4.49 -29.48 13.26
N ASN A 919 4.56 -30.66 12.65
CA ASN A 919 4.19 -31.95 13.25
C ASN A 919 5.21 -32.47 14.28
N SER A 920 5.70 -31.58 15.16
CA SER A 920 6.59 -31.94 16.26
C SER A 920 6.36 -31.06 17.49
N GLN A 921 6.70 -31.58 18.67
CA GLN A 921 6.52 -30.87 19.93
C GLN A 921 7.54 -29.73 20.05
N SER A 922 7.10 -28.54 20.48
CA SER A 922 7.98 -27.40 20.69
C SER A 922 8.96 -27.65 21.83
N THR A 923 10.23 -27.26 21.61
CA THR A 923 11.28 -27.22 22.64
C THR A 923 11.14 -26.03 23.59
N ALA A 924 10.23 -25.08 23.31
CA ALA A 924 9.99 -23.90 24.14
C ALA A 924 9.37 -24.27 25.50
N SER A 925 10.11 -23.96 26.56
CA SER A 925 9.76 -24.31 27.95
C SER A 925 8.45 -23.69 28.47
N GLY A 926 8.00 -24.15 29.63
CA GLY A 926 6.79 -23.65 30.31
C GLY A 926 5.48 -24.33 29.90
N THR A 927 4.48 -24.19 30.76
CA THR A 927 3.13 -24.78 30.62
C THR A 927 2.15 -23.74 30.05
N PRO A 928 1.23 -24.10 29.14
CA PRO A 928 1.01 -25.40 28.50
C PRO A 928 2.13 -25.87 27.55
N THR A 929 2.16 -27.18 27.31
CA THR A 929 2.94 -27.80 26.23
C THR A 929 2.24 -27.63 24.89
N GLY A 930 3.01 -27.59 23.80
CA GLY A 930 2.49 -27.26 22.47
C GLY A 930 3.32 -27.81 21.33
N LEU A 931 2.78 -27.73 20.11
CA LEU A 931 3.51 -28.02 18.86
C LEU A 931 4.42 -26.84 18.49
N ALA A 932 5.45 -27.09 17.67
CA ALA A 932 6.32 -26.05 17.15
C ALA A 932 5.69 -25.28 15.98
N MET A 933 6.18 -24.07 15.71
CA MET A 933 6.02 -23.41 14.42
C MET A 933 7.41 -23.18 13.81
N LYS A 934 7.48 -23.11 12.48
CA LYS A 934 8.70 -22.85 11.72
C LYS A 934 8.43 -21.70 10.75
N ALA A 935 9.39 -20.79 10.59
CA ALA A 935 9.35 -19.82 9.50
C ALA A 935 9.43 -20.57 8.16
N ALA A 936 8.63 -20.14 7.19
CA ALA A 936 8.47 -20.79 5.91
C ALA A 936 8.29 -19.75 4.83
N ASP A 937 9.10 -19.82 3.78
CA ASP A 937 8.76 -19.20 2.51
C ASP A 937 7.75 -20.10 1.80
N LEU A 938 6.46 -19.75 1.91
CA LEU A 938 5.37 -20.47 1.25
C LEU A 938 5.51 -20.51 -0.28
N GLU A 939 6.36 -19.66 -0.87
CA GLU A 939 6.53 -19.55 -2.31
C GLU A 939 7.66 -20.42 -2.86
N SER A 940 8.59 -20.89 -2.02
CA SER A 940 9.78 -21.62 -2.50
C SER A 940 10.31 -22.75 -1.60
N ASP A 941 9.97 -22.79 -0.31
CA ASP A 941 10.34 -23.91 0.54
C ASP A 941 9.42 -25.11 0.30
N ASP A 942 9.98 -26.30 0.12
CA ASP A 942 9.19 -27.54 0.26
C ASP A 942 8.81 -27.73 1.74
N GLN A 943 7.51 -27.67 2.04
CA GLN A 943 6.95 -27.89 3.37
C GLN A 943 6.03 -29.12 3.39
N SER A 944 6.08 -30.00 2.37
CA SER A 944 5.27 -31.22 2.24
C SER A 944 5.32 -32.09 3.51
N ALA A 945 6.48 -32.14 4.17
CA ALA A 945 6.70 -32.84 5.44
C ALA A 945 5.84 -32.33 6.63
N TYR A 946 5.17 -31.17 6.50
CA TYR A 946 4.34 -30.53 7.53
C TYR A 946 2.88 -30.35 7.10
N MET A 947 2.44 -31.04 6.05
CA MET A 947 1.06 -31.03 5.59
C MET A 947 0.11 -31.74 6.57
N TRP A 948 -1.14 -31.29 6.59
CA TRP A 948 -2.22 -31.80 7.42
C TRP A 948 -3.45 -32.13 6.56
N THR A 949 -3.87 -33.38 6.53
CA THR A 949 -5.13 -33.82 5.90
C THR A 949 -6.31 -33.35 6.77
N VAL A 950 -7.17 -32.48 6.23
CA VAL A 950 -8.36 -31.96 6.95
C VAL A 950 -9.61 -32.65 6.42
N LYS A 951 -10.23 -33.52 7.22
CA LYS A 951 -11.36 -34.35 6.82
C LYS A 951 -12.61 -34.04 7.63
N ALA A 952 -13.71 -33.74 6.95
CA ALA A 952 -15.02 -33.54 7.58
C ALA A 952 -15.56 -34.88 8.13
N VAL A 953 -16.18 -34.80 9.30
CA VAL A 953 -16.84 -35.89 10.03
C VAL A 953 -18.10 -35.37 10.71
N ASP A 954 -18.97 -36.25 11.21
CA ASP A 954 -20.17 -35.82 11.94
C ASP A 954 -19.81 -34.89 13.12
N GLY A 955 -20.29 -33.65 13.05
CA GLY A 955 -20.06 -32.62 14.08
C GLY A 955 -18.76 -31.82 13.98
N GLY A 956 -17.91 -32.01 12.96
CA GLY A 956 -16.69 -31.21 12.80
C GLY A 956 -15.67 -31.78 11.82
N TYR A 957 -14.39 -31.65 12.15
CA TYR A 957 -13.27 -32.10 11.33
C TYR A 957 -12.24 -32.89 12.15
N THR A 958 -11.61 -33.87 11.52
CA THR A 958 -10.37 -34.47 12.01
C THR A 958 -9.20 -33.91 11.21
N ILE A 959 -8.10 -33.56 11.89
CA ILE A 959 -6.88 -33.00 11.28
C ILE A 959 -5.73 -33.97 11.56
N GLN A 960 -5.14 -34.54 10.51
CA GLN A 960 -4.13 -35.61 10.59
C GLN A 960 -2.83 -35.17 9.88
N ASP A 961 -1.66 -35.42 10.47
CA ASP A 961 -0.36 -35.15 9.83
C ASP A 961 0.05 -36.26 8.85
N VAL A 962 1.09 -35.97 8.04
CA VAL A 962 1.70 -36.94 7.11
C VAL A 962 2.22 -38.23 7.75
N ASN A 963 2.40 -38.27 9.08
CA ASN A 963 2.83 -39.45 9.83
C ASN A 963 1.64 -40.25 10.39
N GLY A 964 0.40 -39.85 10.07
CA GLY A 964 -0.84 -40.48 10.50
C GLY A 964 -1.29 -40.11 11.91
N LYS A 965 -0.64 -39.17 12.60
CA LYS A 965 -1.05 -38.68 13.92
C LYS A 965 -2.05 -37.54 13.80
N TYR A 966 -2.95 -37.40 14.77
CA TYR A 966 -3.98 -36.36 14.79
C TYR A 966 -3.56 -35.17 15.66
N LEU A 967 -3.88 -33.97 15.20
CA LEU A 967 -3.86 -32.76 16.02
C LEU A 967 -4.84 -32.93 17.19
N SER A 968 -4.35 -32.74 18.41
CA SER A 968 -5.13 -33.03 19.61
C SER A 968 -4.97 -31.99 20.72
N PHE A 969 -6.05 -31.83 21.51
CA PHE A 969 -6.16 -30.93 22.65
C PHE A 969 -6.38 -31.71 23.94
N ASN A 970 -5.58 -31.41 24.97
CA ASN A 970 -5.76 -31.90 26.34
C ASN A 970 -5.74 -30.70 27.32
N GLY A 971 -6.92 -30.09 27.49
CA GLY A 971 -7.03 -28.75 28.06
C GLY A 971 -6.29 -27.74 27.18
N SER A 972 -5.51 -26.85 27.79
CA SER A 972 -4.68 -25.88 27.06
C SER A 972 -3.43 -26.50 26.40
N ASN A 973 -3.14 -27.79 26.59
CA ASN A 973 -2.02 -28.45 25.93
C ASN A 973 -2.43 -28.92 24.52
N VAL A 974 -1.56 -28.70 23.54
CA VAL A 974 -1.75 -29.15 22.15
C VAL A 974 -0.61 -30.09 21.77
N GLY A 975 -0.93 -31.15 21.03
CA GLY A 975 0.05 -32.17 20.63
C GLY A 975 -0.50 -33.19 19.62
N LEU A 976 0.30 -34.22 19.35
CA LEU A 976 -0.04 -35.31 18.45
C LEU A 976 -0.68 -36.49 19.20
N SER A 977 -1.66 -37.14 18.57
CA SER A 977 -2.42 -38.28 19.13
C SER A 977 -2.56 -39.41 18.11
N ASP A 978 -2.54 -40.66 18.56
CA ASP A 978 -2.92 -41.83 17.74
C ASP A 978 -4.44 -41.96 17.54
N THR A 979 -5.23 -41.29 18.37
CA THR A 979 -6.70 -41.29 18.28
C THR A 979 -7.21 -39.98 17.71
N ALA A 980 -8.07 -40.08 16.69
CA ALA A 980 -8.70 -38.93 16.06
C ALA A 980 -9.60 -38.16 17.04
N GLN A 981 -9.55 -36.84 16.97
CA GLN A 981 -10.37 -35.93 17.75
C GLN A 981 -11.22 -35.10 16.79
N THR A 982 -12.53 -35.03 17.02
CA THR A 982 -13.42 -34.15 16.25
C THR A 982 -13.26 -32.72 16.74
N LEU A 983 -12.56 -31.91 15.94
CA LEU A 983 -12.32 -30.49 16.18
C LEU A 983 -13.41 -29.65 15.53
N THR A 984 -13.80 -28.55 16.18
CA THR A 984 -14.62 -27.52 15.56
C THR A 984 -13.71 -26.60 14.77
N VAL A 985 -13.92 -26.52 13.45
CA VAL A 985 -13.27 -25.55 12.57
C VAL A 985 -14.37 -24.68 11.95
N GLY A 986 -14.24 -23.36 12.10
CA GLY A 986 -15.19 -22.38 11.57
C GLY A 986 -14.51 -21.03 11.37
N ASN A 987 -15.28 -19.99 11.04
CA ASN A 987 -14.74 -18.66 10.84
C ASN A 987 -14.00 -18.16 12.09
N GLY A 988 -12.81 -17.61 11.89
CA GLY A 988 -11.97 -17.05 12.95
C GLY A 988 -12.43 -15.65 13.39
N ALA A 989 -11.48 -14.86 13.90
CA ALA A 989 -11.70 -13.47 14.26
C ALA A 989 -11.67 -12.52 13.04
N SER A 990 -11.03 -12.93 11.94
CA SER A 990 -10.98 -12.18 10.68
C SER A 990 -11.27 -13.07 9.46
N ASP A 991 -10.33 -13.21 8.52
CA ASP A 991 -10.50 -13.93 7.24
C ASP A 991 -9.78 -15.31 7.23
N GLY A 992 -9.59 -15.90 8.40
CA GLY A 992 -9.05 -17.25 8.61
C GLY A 992 -9.99 -18.14 9.41
N PHE A 993 -9.46 -19.27 9.89
CA PHE A 993 -10.21 -20.29 10.60
C PHE A 993 -9.86 -20.32 12.09
N GLY A 994 -10.89 -20.43 12.94
CA GLY A 994 -10.76 -20.80 14.35
C GLY A 994 -10.83 -22.32 14.50
N ILE A 995 -9.74 -22.95 14.93
CA ILE A 995 -9.65 -24.40 15.20
C ILE A 995 -9.76 -24.61 16.71
N SER A 996 -10.68 -25.46 17.19
CA SER A 996 -10.93 -25.61 18.63
C SER A 996 -11.45 -26.97 19.08
N TYR A 997 -11.30 -27.24 20.39
CA TYR A 997 -11.93 -28.35 21.09
C TYR A 997 -12.18 -28.00 22.56
N GLY A 998 -13.34 -28.38 23.11
CA GLY A 998 -13.59 -28.31 24.56
C GLY A 998 -13.49 -26.90 25.17
N GLY A 999 -13.75 -25.86 24.39
CA GLY A 999 -13.59 -24.46 24.82
C GLY A 999 -12.15 -23.94 24.82
N GLN A 1000 -11.24 -24.61 24.11
CA GLN A 1000 -9.87 -24.17 23.85
C GLN A 1000 -9.66 -24.02 22.34
N TYR A 1001 -9.18 -22.87 21.90
CA TYR A 1001 -8.83 -22.54 20.52
C TYR A 1001 -7.33 -22.69 20.30
N LEU A 1002 -6.93 -23.13 19.11
CA LEU A 1002 -5.54 -23.20 18.66
C LEU A 1002 -4.93 -21.79 18.63
N ASN A 1003 -3.76 -21.58 19.23
CA ASN A 1003 -3.23 -20.23 19.40
C ASN A 1003 -1.68 -20.21 19.48
N ASN A 1004 -1.03 -19.21 18.89
CA ASN A 1004 0.42 -19.02 19.06
C ASN A 1004 0.74 -18.51 20.48
N TYR A 1005 1.44 -19.33 21.26
CA TYR A 1005 1.63 -19.07 22.69
C TYR A 1005 2.48 -17.81 22.91
N GLY A 1006 1.87 -16.78 23.50
CA GLY A 1006 2.50 -15.48 23.74
C GLY A 1006 2.80 -14.68 22.46
N ARG A 1007 2.13 -14.99 21.33
CA ARG A 1007 2.32 -14.31 20.02
C ARG A 1007 3.75 -14.37 19.46
N SER A 1008 4.55 -15.32 19.93
CA SER A 1008 6.00 -15.42 19.61
C SER A 1008 6.36 -16.39 18.49
N ASN A 1009 5.38 -17.08 17.88
CA ASN A 1009 5.57 -18.11 16.86
C ASN A 1009 6.60 -19.22 17.21
N THR A 1010 6.82 -19.49 18.51
CA THR A 1010 7.72 -20.56 18.99
C THR A 1010 6.99 -21.82 19.45
N LYS A 1011 5.71 -21.70 19.79
CA LYS A 1011 4.88 -22.78 20.35
C LYS A 1011 3.40 -22.53 20.07
N VAL A 1012 2.63 -23.58 19.79
CA VAL A 1012 1.18 -23.54 19.58
C VAL A 1012 0.47 -24.31 20.68
N ALA A 1013 -0.48 -23.65 21.35
CA ALA A 1013 -1.20 -24.19 22.51
C ALA A 1013 -2.68 -23.83 22.46
N GLY A 1014 -3.47 -24.38 23.40
CA GLY A 1014 -4.88 -24.07 23.55
C GLY A 1014 -5.11 -22.81 24.41
N TYR A 1015 -5.98 -21.92 23.96
CA TYR A 1015 -6.37 -20.70 24.68
C TYR A 1015 -7.90 -20.56 24.79
N SER A 1016 -8.41 -19.89 25.82
CA SER A 1016 -9.85 -19.79 26.08
C SER A 1016 -10.62 -18.83 25.17
N ALA A 1017 -9.96 -18.15 24.22
CA ALA A 1017 -10.56 -17.20 23.29
C ALA A 1017 -10.13 -17.47 21.85
N ASN A 1018 -11.03 -17.16 20.90
CA ASN A 1018 -10.78 -17.18 19.46
C ASN A 1018 -10.21 -15.83 19.03
N ASP A 1019 -9.00 -15.48 19.48
CA ASP A 1019 -8.32 -14.19 19.18
C ASP A 1019 -7.19 -14.33 18.14
N ASN A 1020 -7.17 -15.44 17.39
CA ASN A 1020 -6.08 -15.78 16.50
C ASN A 1020 -6.57 -16.60 15.29
N ASP A 1021 -6.23 -16.14 14.08
CA ASP A 1021 -6.70 -16.73 12.82
C ASP A 1021 -5.68 -17.70 12.22
N TRP A 1022 -6.12 -18.91 11.88
CA TRP A 1022 -5.30 -19.90 11.19
C TRP A 1022 -5.67 -19.98 9.72
N TYR A 1023 -4.68 -19.92 8.84
CA TYR A 1023 -4.87 -20.07 7.41
C TYR A 1023 -4.51 -21.49 6.98
N LEU A 1024 -5.27 -22.00 6.02
CA LEU A 1024 -5.04 -23.28 5.36
C LEU A 1024 -4.45 -22.98 3.98
N PHE A 1025 -3.17 -23.29 3.79
CA PHE A 1025 -2.48 -23.12 2.52
C PHE A 1025 -2.40 -24.46 1.78
N ALA A 1026 -2.64 -24.45 0.47
CA ALA A 1026 -2.49 -25.61 -0.37
C ALA A 1026 -1.59 -25.27 -1.58
N PRO A 1027 -0.88 -26.24 -2.17
CA PRO A 1027 -0.15 -26.06 -3.42
C PRO A 1027 -1.00 -25.37 -4.49
N GLU A 1028 -0.41 -24.42 -5.21
CA GLU A 1028 -1.03 -23.77 -6.36
C GLU A 1028 -1.21 -24.79 -7.49
N THR A 1029 -2.46 -25.11 -7.79
CA THR A 1029 -2.80 -26.07 -8.84
C THR A 1029 -2.45 -25.46 -10.19
N GLY A 1030 -1.47 -26.06 -10.88
CA GLY A 1030 -0.93 -25.56 -12.13
C GLY A 1030 -0.11 -26.62 -12.85
N TYR A 1031 0.70 -26.20 -13.82
CA TYR A 1031 1.69 -27.05 -14.48
C TYR A 1031 3.06 -26.37 -14.47
N PHE A 1032 4.07 -27.07 -13.97
CA PHE A 1032 5.47 -26.73 -14.20
C PHE A 1032 5.80 -26.97 -15.68
N VAL A 1033 5.99 -25.86 -16.39
CA VAL A 1033 6.67 -25.77 -17.68
C VAL A 1033 8.18 -25.89 -17.39
N THR A 1034 8.80 -27.01 -17.76
CA THR A 1034 10.26 -27.19 -17.66
C THR A 1034 10.87 -26.97 -19.03
N ALA A 1035 11.90 -26.13 -19.12
CA ALA A 1035 12.64 -25.87 -20.35
C ALA A 1035 13.60 -27.03 -20.66
N GLU A 1036 13.33 -27.79 -21.74
CA GLU A 1036 14.12 -28.96 -22.12
C GLU A 1036 15.16 -28.63 -23.21
N LYS A 1037 14.85 -27.69 -24.11
CA LYS A 1037 15.65 -27.40 -25.31
C LYS A 1037 15.40 -25.98 -25.80
N ALA A 1038 16.43 -25.31 -26.30
CA ALA A 1038 16.30 -23.96 -26.86
C ALA A 1038 15.34 -23.91 -28.07
N GLY A 1039 14.54 -22.86 -28.14
CA GLY A 1039 13.46 -22.66 -29.12
C GLY A 1039 12.28 -21.91 -28.53
N THR A 1040 11.28 -21.60 -29.36
CA THR A 1040 10.03 -20.93 -28.92
C THR A 1040 8.85 -21.89 -29.06
N THR A 1041 7.95 -21.89 -28.08
CA THR A 1041 6.73 -22.73 -28.08
C THR A 1041 5.58 -22.04 -27.34
N THR A 1042 4.35 -22.49 -27.56
CA THR A 1042 3.15 -21.99 -26.85
C THR A 1042 2.44 -23.08 -26.06
N VAL A 1043 1.96 -22.74 -24.86
CA VAL A 1043 1.09 -23.61 -24.04
C VAL A 1043 -0.06 -22.80 -23.46
N VAL A 1044 -1.28 -23.36 -23.45
CA VAL A 1044 -2.47 -22.68 -22.92
C VAL A 1044 -2.89 -23.31 -21.61
N ILE A 1045 -2.72 -22.58 -20.50
CA ILE A 1045 -2.92 -23.07 -19.14
C ILE A 1045 -3.72 -22.00 -18.38
N GLY A 1046 -4.83 -22.40 -17.74
CA GLY A 1046 -5.69 -21.49 -16.98
C GLY A 1046 -6.44 -20.43 -17.81
N GLY A 1047 -6.50 -20.58 -19.14
CA GLY A 1047 -7.07 -19.56 -20.05
C GLY A 1047 -6.05 -18.50 -20.50
N VAL A 1048 -4.78 -18.65 -20.13
CA VAL A 1048 -3.66 -17.81 -20.57
C VAL A 1048 -2.79 -18.61 -21.54
N THR A 1049 -2.41 -17.98 -22.65
CA THR A 1049 -1.43 -18.50 -23.61
C THR A 1049 -0.03 -18.04 -23.20
N TYR A 1050 0.82 -18.97 -22.80
CA TYR A 1050 2.22 -18.68 -22.48
C TYR A 1050 3.09 -18.86 -23.72
N GLU A 1051 3.65 -17.77 -24.25
CA GLU A 1051 4.71 -17.80 -25.27
C GLU A 1051 6.05 -18.02 -24.57
N ILE A 1052 6.54 -19.26 -24.60
CA ILE A 1052 7.76 -19.64 -23.91
C ILE A 1052 8.94 -19.58 -24.87
N VAL A 1053 9.92 -18.74 -24.56
CA VAL A 1053 11.20 -18.66 -25.27
C VAL A 1053 12.27 -19.32 -24.41
N VAL A 1054 12.76 -20.48 -24.83
CA VAL A 1054 13.87 -21.18 -24.19
C VAL A 1054 15.18 -20.80 -24.88
N THR A 1055 16.16 -20.38 -24.08
CA THR A 1055 17.53 -20.06 -24.49
C THR A 1055 18.52 -21.12 -24.02
N GLU A 1056 19.63 -21.30 -24.73
CA GLU A 1056 20.68 -22.22 -24.26
C GLU A 1056 21.34 -21.71 -22.98
N THR A 1057 21.60 -22.61 -22.05
CA THR A 1057 22.34 -22.31 -20.83
C THR A 1057 23.81 -22.12 -21.17
N VAL A 1058 24.19 -20.87 -21.47
CA VAL A 1058 25.59 -20.46 -21.55
C VAL A 1058 26.20 -20.72 -20.18
N THR A 1059 27.08 -21.72 -20.08
CA THR A 1059 27.82 -22.00 -18.84
C THR A 1059 28.69 -20.78 -18.52
N GLU A 1060 28.33 -20.08 -17.45
CA GLU A 1060 29.04 -18.91 -16.98
C GLU A 1060 30.51 -19.25 -16.73
N CYS A 1061 31.40 -18.58 -17.46
CA CYS A 1061 32.82 -18.83 -17.34
C CYS A 1061 33.30 -18.14 -16.07
N LYS A 1062 33.82 -18.89 -15.10
CA LYS A 1062 34.31 -18.31 -13.82
C LYS A 1062 35.49 -17.34 -13.96
N HIS A 1063 36.02 -17.18 -15.18
CA HIS A 1063 37.13 -16.30 -15.50
C HIS A 1063 38.41 -16.51 -14.65
N GLU A 1064 38.58 -17.69 -14.05
CA GLU A 1064 39.75 -18.02 -13.20
C GLU A 1064 41.06 -18.10 -14.03
N ASN A 1065 40.97 -18.41 -15.32
CA ASN A 1065 42.09 -18.55 -16.24
C ASN A 1065 42.20 -17.32 -17.15
N THR A 1066 43.09 -16.38 -16.83
CA THR A 1066 43.23 -15.09 -17.55
C THR A 1066 44.63 -14.86 -18.09
N GLU A 1067 44.75 -14.01 -19.12
CA GLU A 1067 46.02 -13.47 -19.60
C GLU A 1067 45.85 -12.01 -20.06
N ARG A 1068 46.90 -11.18 -19.95
CA ARG A 1068 46.91 -9.87 -20.60
C ARG A 1068 47.44 -10.00 -22.03
N VAL A 1069 46.68 -9.48 -22.99
CA VAL A 1069 47.00 -9.53 -24.43
C VAL A 1069 47.16 -8.10 -24.95
N GLY A 1070 48.26 -7.85 -25.67
CA GLY A 1070 48.56 -6.51 -26.22
C GLY A 1070 49.27 -5.58 -25.25
N VAL A 1071 49.91 -6.11 -24.20
CA VAL A 1071 50.84 -5.35 -23.35
C VAL A 1071 51.98 -4.82 -24.23
N LYS A 1072 52.29 -3.53 -24.10
CA LYS A 1072 53.40 -2.85 -24.80
C LYS A 1072 54.02 -1.84 -23.85
N ASP A 1073 55.32 -1.94 -23.59
CA ASP A 1073 55.99 -0.94 -22.74
C ASP A 1073 56.06 0.43 -23.44
N PRO A 1074 55.88 1.56 -22.72
CA PRO A 1074 56.05 2.88 -23.29
C PRO A 1074 57.51 3.17 -23.63
N THR A 1075 57.74 3.83 -24.77
CA THR A 1075 59.08 4.32 -25.15
C THR A 1075 59.24 5.80 -24.80
N CYS A 1076 60.31 6.46 -25.23
CA CYS A 1076 60.45 7.91 -25.01
C CYS A 1076 59.48 8.75 -25.86
N THR A 1077 58.98 8.21 -26.98
CA THR A 1077 58.17 8.93 -27.98
C THR A 1077 56.82 8.29 -28.27
N GLU A 1078 56.68 6.98 -28.08
CA GLU A 1078 55.41 6.26 -28.26
C GLU A 1078 54.83 5.84 -26.91
N PRO A 1079 53.53 6.07 -26.69
CA PRO A 1079 52.81 5.44 -25.60
C PRO A 1079 52.88 3.90 -25.65
N GLY A 1080 52.84 3.32 -24.47
CA GLY A 1080 52.64 1.91 -24.21
C GLY A 1080 51.18 1.57 -24.00
N SER A 1081 50.91 0.34 -23.62
CA SER A 1081 49.58 -0.19 -23.30
C SER A 1081 49.70 -1.22 -22.19
N THR A 1082 48.80 -1.16 -21.21
CA THR A 1082 48.67 -2.17 -20.16
C THR A 1082 48.18 -3.53 -20.71
N GLY A 1083 47.62 -3.55 -21.92
CA GLY A 1083 47.04 -4.73 -22.55
C GLY A 1083 45.68 -5.14 -21.95
N LYS A 1084 44.81 -5.69 -22.81
CA LYS A 1084 43.48 -6.16 -22.41
C LYS A 1084 43.62 -7.40 -21.53
N LEU A 1085 42.99 -7.45 -20.36
CA LEU A 1085 42.85 -8.68 -19.60
C LEU A 1085 41.76 -9.53 -20.26
N VAL A 1086 42.07 -10.76 -20.65
CA VAL A 1086 41.11 -11.65 -21.32
C VAL A 1086 41.06 -12.99 -20.61
N CYS A 1087 39.86 -13.57 -20.51
CA CYS A 1087 39.72 -14.96 -20.09
C CYS A 1087 40.16 -15.89 -21.23
N LYS A 1088 40.98 -16.90 -20.91
CA LYS A 1088 41.49 -17.87 -21.89
C LYS A 1088 40.46 -18.92 -22.29
N ASP A 1089 39.49 -19.18 -21.40
CA ASP A 1089 38.51 -20.24 -21.57
C ASP A 1089 37.33 -19.77 -22.44
N CYS A 1090 36.77 -18.57 -22.20
CA CYS A 1090 35.69 -17.99 -23.01
C CYS A 1090 36.15 -16.93 -24.04
N ASN A 1091 37.42 -16.52 -24.07
CA ASN A 1091 37.96 -15.41 -24.89
C ASN A 1091 37.38 -14.01 -24.58
N GLU A 1092 36.56 -13.84 -23.55
CA GLU A 1092 35.99 -12.55 -23.14
C GLU A 1092 37.06 -11.57 -22.65
N THR A 1093 36.80 -10.27 -22.81
CA THR A 1093 37.67 -9.20 -22.30
C THR A 1093 37.13 -8.74 -20.95
N LEU A 1094 37.89 -8.95 -19.89
CA LEU A 1094 37.53 -8.64 -18.50
C LEU A 1094 37.98 -7.22 -18.11
N GLU A 1095 39.07 -6.74 -18.71
CA GLU A 1095 39.51 -5.36 -18.60
C GLU A 1095 40.01 -4.88 -19.97
N GLU A 1096 39.59 -3.68 -20.37
CA GLU A 1096 40.08 -3.03 -21.58
C GLU A 1096 41.50 -2.47 -21.39
N ALA A 1097 42.21 -2.30 -22.50
CA ALA A 1097 43.59 -1.82 -22.49
C ALA A 1097 43.64 -0.31 -22.23
N THR A 1098 44.42 0.10 -21.23
CA THR A 1098 44.70 1.51 -20.96
C THR A 1098 46.03 1.93 -21.59
N GLU A 1099 46.07 3.15 -22.14
CA GLU A 1099 47.30 3.73 -22.69
C GLU A 1099 48.25 4.12 -21.55
N ILE A 1100 49.52 3.72 -21.67
CA ILE A 1100 50.58 4.15 -20.76
C ILE A 1100 51.31 5.29 -21.47
N ALA A 1101 51.25 6.51 -20.93
CA ALA A 1101 51.90 7.67 -21.55
C ALA A 1101 53.38 7.41 -21.87
N ALA A 1102 53.86 7.97 -22.99
CA ALA A 1102 55.26 7.88 -23.38
C ALA A 1102 56.15 8.40 -22.23
N THR A 1103 57.25 7.69 -21.93
CA THR A 1103 58.15 7.99 -20.80
C THR A 1103 58.88 9.33 -20.90
N GLY A 1104 58.78 10.01 -22.04
CA GLY A 1104 59.50 11.23 -22.35
C GLY A 1104 61.00 10.99 -22.56
N HIS A 1105 61.69 12.03 -22.99
CA HIS A 1105 63.15 12.00 -23.14
C HIS A 1105 63.84 12.44 -21.85
N SER A 1106 64.71 11.58 -21.32
CA SER A 1106 65.64 11.90 -20.23
C SER A 1106 66.99 12.27 -20.84
N TYR A 1107 67.21 13.56 -21.10
CA TYR A 1107 68.46 14.05 -21.67
C TYR A 1107 69.51 14.31 -20.59
N GLY A 1108 70.72 13.79 -20.80
CA GLY A 1108 71.88 14.09 -19.96
C GLY A 1108 72.42 15.51 -20.14
N GLU A 1109 73.63 15.75 -19.62
CA GLU A 1109 74.28 17.06 -19.66
C GLU A 1109 74.58 17.59 -21.07
N TRP A 1110 74.57 18.93 -21.21
CA TRP A 1110 74.91 19.60 -22.46
C TRP A 1110 76.43 19.54 -22.71
N THR A 1111 76.80 19.09 -23.91
CA THR A 1111 78.20 19.04 -24.37
C THR A 1111 78.39 20.02 -25.52
N VAL A 1112 79.39 20.90 -25.43
CA VAL A 1112 79.78 21.77 -26.54
C VAL A 1112 80.34 20.91 -27.68
N VAL A 1113 79.69 20.94 -28.85
CA VAL A 1113 80.13 20.23 -30.06
C VAL A 1113 80.66 21.18 -31.14
N LYS A 1114 80.42 22.48 -30.99
CA LYS A 1114 81.08 23.55 -31.74
C LYS A 1114 81.27 24.74 -30.81
N GLU A 1115 82.50 25.21 -30.64
CA GLU A 1115 82.77 26.43 -29.86
C GLU A 1115 82.21 27.67 -30.56
N ALA A 1116 81.74 28.64 -29.77
CA ALA A 1116 81.37 29.95 -30.29
C ALA A 1116 82.62 30.74 -30.70
N THR A 1117 82.50 31.52 -31.77
CA THR A 1117 83.57 32.42 -32.25
C THR A 1117 83.02 33.84 -32.34
N THR A 1118 83.87 34.80 -32.70
CA THR A 1118 83.42 36.19 -32.89
C THR A 1118 82.65 36.42 -34.19
N GLU A 1119 82.52 35.40 -35.04
CA GLU A 1119 81.91 35.50 -36.37
C GLU A 1119 80.84 34.42 -36.62
N GLU A 1120 80.87 33.30 -35.90
CA GLU A 1120 79.89 32.21 -35.95
C GLU A 1120 79.44 31.75 -34.55
N GLU A 1121 78.17 31.38 -34.43
CA GLU A 1121 77.62 30.77 -33.21
C GLU A 1121 78.20 29.38 -32.97
N GLY A 1122 78.34 29.04 -31.70
CA GLY A 1122 78.65 27.69 -31.24
C GLY A 1122 77.40 26.83 -31.17
N LEU A 1123 77.57 25.57 -30.78
CA LEU A 1123 76.50 24.59 -30.68
C LEU A 1123 76.77 23.65 -29.51
N GLU A 1124 75.82 23.55 -28.60
CA GLU A 1124 75.75 22.47 -27.62
C GLU A 1124 74.80 21.39 -28.10
N LYS A 1125 75.11 20.15 -27.71
CA LYS A 1125 74.30 18.96 -27.95
C LYS A 1125 74.18 18.14 -26.68
N ARG A 1126 73.00 17.58 -26.44
CA ARG A 1126 72.78 16.53 -25.44
C ARG A 1126 71.95 15.40 -26.03
N VAL A 1127 72.09 14.21 -25.47
CA VAL A 1127 71.49 12.98 -25.98
C VAL A 1127 70.60 12.37 -24.89
N CYS A 1128 69.46 11.80 -25.29
CA CYS A 1128 68.54 11.10 -24.41
C CYS A 1128 69.13 9.74 -24.03
N GLU A 1129 69.40 9.53 -22.75
CA GLU A 1129 70.10 8.36 -22.19
C GLU A 1129 69.39 7.02 -22.45
N LYS A 1130 68.13 7.06 -22.90
CA LYS A 1130 67.27 5.89 -23.15
C LYS A 1130 66.97 5.59 -24.62
N CYS A 1131 67.21 6.51 -25.56
CA CYS A 1131 66.78 6.32 -26.96
C CYS A 1131 67.60 7.09 -28.00
N ASP A 1132 68.77 7.61 -27.62
CA ASP A 1132 69.70 8.34 -28.49
C ASP A 1132 69.13 9.58 -29.23
N ALA A 1133 67.90 9.98 -28.92
CA ALA A 1133 67.33 11.23 -29.43
C ALA A 1133 68.19 12.42 -29.01
N GLU A 1134 68.42 13.36 -29.93
CA GLU A 1134 69.36 14.46 -29.74
C GLU A 1134 68.64 15.79 -29.60
N GLN A 1135 69.09 16.63 -28.68
CA GLN A 1135 68.74 18.06 -28.64
C GLN A 1135 70.00 18.87 -28.88
N THR A 1136 69.86 19.92 -29.70
CA THR A 1136 70.90 20.93 -29.91
C THR A 1136 70.39 22.31 -29.53
N ARG A 1137 71.28 23.19 -29.10
CA ARG A 1137 71.01 24.63 -28.90
C ARG A 1137 72.23 25.44 -29.29
N SER A 1138 72.03 26.63 -29.86
CA SER A 1138 73.16 27.48 -30.23
C SER A 1138 73.76 28.18 -29.01
N ILE A 1139 75.08 28.38 -29.07
CA ILE A 1139 75.84 29.21 -28.14
C ILE A 1139 76.04 30.56 -28.83
N PRO A 1140 75.63 31.69 -28.23
CA PRO A 1140 75.83 33.02 -28.81
C PRO A 1140 77.30 33.30 -29.16
N LYS A 1141 77.51 34.12 -30.19
CA LYS A 1141 78.86 34.53 -30.65
C LYS A 1141 79.64 35.24 -29.54
N LEU A 1142 80.95 35.07 -29.53
CA LEU A 1142 81.84 35.80 -28.64
C LEU A 1142 81.95 37.26 -29.07
N GLU A 1143 81.97 38.21 -28.14
CA GLU A 1143 82.11 39.64 -28.48
C GLU A 1143 83.57 40.02 -28.80
N LYS A 1144 83.79 40.92 -29.76
CA LYS A 1144 85.12 41.47 -30.07
C LYS A 1144 85.46 42.59 -29.06
N PRO A 1145 86.66 42.62 -28.47
CA PRO A 1145 87.02 43.61 -27.45
C PRO A 1145 87.47 44.94 -28.07
N ASP A 1146 86.86 46.05 -27.64
CA ASP A 1146 87.34 47.41 -27.91
C ASP A 1146 87.27 48.32 -26.67
N GLN A 1147 88.15 49.31 -26.63
CA GLN A 1147 88.39 50.29 -25.57
C GLN A 1147 88.36 51.72 -26.16
N PRO A 1148 88.20 52.81 -25.37
CA PRO A 1148 87.14 53.05 -24.39
C PRO A 1148 86.56 54.50 -24.49
N SER A 1149 85.31 54.74 -24.05
CA SER A 1149 84.71 56.07 -23.70
C SER A 1149 84.70 57.19 -24.77
N ASP A 1150 83.76 58.14 -24.83
CA ASP A 1150 82.94 58.71 -23.75
C ASP A 1150 81.64 59.37 -24.28
N THR A 1151 80.67 59.61 -23.39
CA THR A 1151 79.57 60.61 -23.47
C THR A 1151 78.82 60.88 -24.80
N GLN A 1152 77.51 60.55 -24.88
CA GLN A 1152 76.38 61.46 -24.54
C GLN A 1152 75.00 60.91 -25.00
N LYS A 1153 73.93 61.31 -24.30
CA LYS A 1153 72.52 60.87 -24.46
C LYS A 1153 71.72 61.91 -25.27
N PRO A 1154 70.91 61.55 -26.29
CA PRO A 1154 69.44 61.77 -26.20
C PRO A 1154 68.50 60.85 -27.03
N SER A 1155 67.20 60.96 -26.71
CA SER A 1155 65.95 60.66 -27.46
C SER A 1155 65.49 59.23 -27.82
N ASP A 1156 64.28 58.92 -27.35
CA ASP A 1156 63.12 58.26 -27.98
C ASP A 1156 63.25 56.89 -28.72
N THR A 1157 62.66 55.84 -28.15
CA THR A 1157 61.26 55.41 -28.47
C THR A 1157 60.82 54.18 -27.63
N GLN A 1158 59.49 53.94 -27.55
CA GLN A 1158 58.80 52.79 -26.92
C GLN A 1158 59.00 52.61 -25.38
N LYS A 1159 58.07 52.92 -24.45
CA LYS A 1159 56.59 52.83 -24.35
C LYS A 1159 56.06 51.38 -24.17
N PRO A 1160 55.30 51.07 -23.10
CA PRO A 1160 55.36 51.58 -21.71
C PRO A 1160 55.15 50.44 -20.65
N SER A 1161 54.81 50.81 -19.40
CA SER A 1161 54.37 49.98 -18.25
C SER A 1161 55.40 49.01 -17.65
N ASP A 1162 55.88 49.23 -16.42
CA ASP A 1162 55.19 49.25 -15.12
C ASP A 1162 54.77 47.86 -14.63
N ASN A 1163 55.28 47.47 -13.46
CA ASN A 1163 54.35 47.07 -12.40
C ASN A 1163 54.93 47.30 -11.01
N LYS A 1164 54.14 47.98 -10.18
CA LYS A 1164 54.40 48.19 -8.75
C LYS A 1164 53.10 47.93 -8.01
N THR A 1165 53.23 47.29 -6.84
CA THR A 1165 52.23 47.29 -5.75
C THR A 1165 51.00 46.40 -5.89
N ALA A 1166 50.57 45.93 -4.72
CA ALA A 1166 49.25 45.39 -4.43
C ALA A 1166 48.14 46.43 -4.65
N GLY A 1167 46.87 46.00 -4.60
CA GLY A 1167 45.78 46.88 -4.18
C GLY A 1167 44.48 46.78 -4.96
N THR A 1168 43.63 45.83 -4.57
CA THR A 1168 42.22 46.02 -4.23
C THR A 1168 41.34 47.06 -5.00
N THR A 1169 40.21 46.53 -5.50
CA THR A 1169 38.83 47.11 -5.48
C THR A 1169 38.26 48.03 -6.58
N VAL A 1170 36.95 47.78 -6.84
CA VAL A 1170 35.83 48.71 -7.13
C VAL A 1170 35.39 49.02 -8.59
N THR A 1171 34.15 48.58 -8.89
CA THR A 1171 33.15 49.05 -9.88
C THR A 1171 33.38 48.99 -11.40
N GLY A 1172 32.27 48.77 -12.15
CA GLY A 1172 32.01 49.63 -13.33
C GLY A 1172 31.27 49.09 -14.57
N SER A 1173 29.97 48.77 -14.45
CA SER A 1173 28.90 49.10 -15.44
C SER A 1173 29.08 49.00 -16.99
N LYS A 1174 28.15 48.25 -17.60
CA LYS A 1174 27.29 48.58 -18.78
C LYS A 1174 27.88 48.89 -20.19
N ALA A 1175 27.64 47.92 -21.08
CA ALA A 1175 26.79 47.99 -22.30
C ALA A 1175 27.12 48.92 -23.50
N ALA A 1176 27.18 48.34 -24.72
CA ALA A 1176 26.20 48.54 -25.81
C ALA A 1176 26.56 47.83 -27.15
N LYS A 1177 25.60 47.05 -27.71
CA LYS A 1177 25.04 47.00 -29.11
C LYS A 1177 25.98 46.96 -30.35
N THR A 1178 25.65 46.39 -31.53
CA THR A 1178 24.36 46.12 -32.24
C THR A 1178 24.47 44.99 -33.29
N GLY A 1179 23.35 44.29 -33.57
CA GLY A 1179 22.98 43.72 -34.90
C GLY A 1179 23.60 42.36 -35.32
N ASP A 1180 23.02 41.59 -36.26
CA ASP A 1180 21.66 41.64 -36.84
C ASP A 1180 21.32 40.35 -37.66
N VAL A 1181 20.10 39.80 -37.45
CA VAL A 1181 19.22 38.94 -38.30
C VAL A 1181 19.66 37.59 -38.98
N PHE A 1182 18.68 36.65 -39.05
CA PHE A 1182 18.51 35.41 -39.88
C PHE A 1182 19.33 34.15 -39.50
N ASN A 1183 18.72 33.05 -39.01
CA ASN A 1183 17.89 31.99 -39.68
C ASN A 1183 18.73 30.92 -40.45
N VAL A 1184 18.44 29.60 -40.47
CA VAL A 1184 17.47 28.70 -39.76
C VAL A 1184 17.83 27.21 -40.13
N LEU A 1185 17.15 26.20 -39.56
CA LEU A 1185 17.12 24.76 -39.94
C LEU A 1185 18.28 23.81 -39.49
N LEU A 1186 18.15 23.28 -38.27
CA LEU A 1186 18.26 21.83 -37.98
C LEU A 1186 16.96 21.11 -38.45
N PRO A 1187 16.82 19.77 -38.31
CA PRO A 1187 17.62 18.69 -38.87
C PRO A 1187 16.72 17.74 -39.72
N GLY A 1188 17.26 16.69 -40.35
CA GLY A 1188 16.42 15.79 -41.16
C GLY A 1188 16.93 14.36 -41.35
N MET A 1189 15.98 13.43 -41.23
CA MET A 1189 15.99 12.02 -41.63
C MET A 1189 16.96 11.09 -40.88
N THR A 1190 16.50 10.11 -40.09
CA THR A 1190 15.48 9.05 -40.34
C THR A 1190 15.96 8.01 -41.35
N MET A 1191 16.33 6.82 -40.86
CA MET A 1191 16.38 5.60 -41.67
C MET A 1191 15.01 4.91 -41.64
N LEU A 1192 14.49 4.55 -42.81
CA LEU A 1192 13.56 3.43 -42.95
C LEU A 1192 14.01 2.53 -44.10
N LEU A 1193 13.99 1.23 -43.79
CA LEU A 1193 13.61 0.09 -44.64
C LEU A 1193 14.57 -0.53 -45.69
N ALA A 1194 14.38 -1.85 -45.70
CA ALA A 1194 14.39 -2.77 -46.85
C ALA A 1194 15.71 -3.39 -47.32
N GLY A 1195 15.94 -4.62 -46.81
CA GLY A 1195 15.80 -5.81 -47.67
C GLY A 1195 17.03 -6.26 -48.45
N GLY A 1196 17.46 -7.50 -48.21
CA GLY A 1196 18.55 -8.13 -48.98
C GLY A 1196 18.97 -9.47 -48.40
N ALA A 1197 18.23 -10.53 -48.70
CA ALA A 1197 18.58 -11.89 -48.29
C ALA A 1197 19.60 -12.55 -49.24
N VAL A 1198 20.03 -13.75 -48.84
CA VAL A 1198 20.70 -14.83 -49.61
C VAL A 1198 22.22 -15.00 -49.38
N ALA A 1199 22.57 -16.25 -49.08
CA ALA A 1199 23.89 -16.75 -48.71
C ALA A 1199 24.86 -16.91 -49.91
N GLY A 1200 26.17 -17.00 -49.64
CA GLY A 1200 27.16 -17.20 -50.69
C GLY A 1200 28.64 -17.31 -50.29
N THR A 1201 28.99 -18.24 -49.40
CA THR A 1201 30.30 -18.96 -49.35
C THR A 1201 31.66 -18.24 -49.46
N LEU A 1202 32.51 -18.58 -48.47
CA LEU A 1202 33.95 -18.88 -48.56
C LEU A 1202 35.02 -17.77 -48.56
N LEU A 1203 35.93 -17.95 -47.59
CA LEU A 1203 37.38 -17.66 -47.61
C LEU A 1203 37.87 -16.20 -47.52
N GLY A 1204 38.25 -15.82 -46.29
CA GLY A 1204 39.69 -15.71 -46.03
C GLY A 1204 40.19 -14.59 -45.12
N LYS A 1205 40.74 -14.99 -43.95
CA LYS A 1205 41.71 -14.23 -43.11
C LYS A 1205 41.15 -12.95 -42.43
N LYS A 1206 41.65 -12.50 -41.28
CA LYS A 1206 42.41 -13.10 -40.16
C LYS A 1206 42.39 -12.07 -39.02
N ARG A 1207 42.19 -12.52 -37.77
CA ARG A 1207 42.48 -11.79 -36.51
C ARG A 1207 41.58 -10.56 -36.26
N LYS A 1208 40.84 -10.49 -35.14
CA LYS A 1208 41.30 -10.36 -33.73
C LYS A 1208 42.09 -9.05 -33.52
N LYS A 1209 41.74 -8.22 -32.54
CA LYS A 1209 40.70 -8.35 -31.49
C LYS A 1209 40.25 -6.97 -31.02
#